data_AF-A0A6L5C1A6-F1
#
_entry.id   AF-A0A6L5C1A6-F1
#
_cell.length_a   1.000
_cell.length_b   1.000
_cell.length_c   1.000
_cell.angle_alpha   90.00
_cell.angle_beta   90.00
_cell.angle_gamma   90.00
#
_symmetry.space_group_name_H-M   'P 1'
#
loop_
_entity.id
_entity.type
_entity.pdbx_description
1 polymer ?
#
loop_
_entity_poly.entity_id
_entity_poly.type
_entity_poly.pdbx_seq_one_letter_code
_entity_poly.pdbx_strand_id
1 'polypeptide(L)'
;MNSIAPLIRPNLLGDTTAENDGKMLSDAFVATADFRSLIESDDRTVVVGRRGTGKSAIYIELQKHWKKDKKVIILSFSPEDTEIIGFRSLLRPFSESFNLARAATKLLWKYTILMEMANYISSNYKLTSLIERDSLLNEHLTRWNETKGGYLTKCRNIAKPFLTSIYPEEAVGDLPGNLDIGQVEERVLNLFDKADRRVVVLMDRLDEGYESDAVGIGMIAGLTYAAIELNKRSHLIRPIIFLRDNIYRTLAKEDPDHSRNIEGQVIRLHWDWAQLLTLVTARMKLSFNIQIEKDQRVWDRVTAGELQGREGFKKCLQFTLYRPRDLLSLLNEAFFCAARNSRTTAVIEDLDHAAQSISVARLEDLWKEYSKIFPSIQLVTSSFKDGEPELLIGTATKIIENHIDFLEDTSNHEALAETRILQSSGLLQALYSVGFIGTHDNSTSAFSFCHDGRTPDKGFENSDKILIHPCYWLGLNLSRDALAPEEAEEINDEYDIIVQSATPEIRKIKIGQTVSQLDKIPTGREGAKDFEHWCLDTLRIIFASHLINLELAPNGQAVQRRDIVGTNRAGSDFWKRIHEDYKVRQVVFDAKNYSGLGPDEYRQLQSYLTGTHGKLGFIISRDDDEHMTGTELDWVREMHQSHSALIIKLPARFLCKLLQKLRNPEKHDAIDRIMFSLLDTYERNYLQLKTTYTRKPKKK
;
A
#
# COMPACT_ATOMS: atom_id res chain seq x y z
N MET A 1 -19.87 -2.17 55.06
CA MET A 1 -19.28 -2.67 53.81
C MET A 1 -19.22 -1.50 52.86
N ASN A 2 -18.06 -0.85 52.77
CA ASN A 2 -17.88 0.33 51.93
C ASN A 2 -17.84 -0.12 50.46
N SER A 3 -18.90 0.18 49.71
CA SER A 3 -18.90 0.06 48.25
C SER A 3 -17.96 1.13 47.71
N ILE A 4 -16.71 0.74 47.46
CA ILE A 4 -15.81 1.51 46.61
C ILE A 4 -16.52 1.60 45.26
N ALA A 5 -16.89 2.81 44.83
CA ALA A 5 -17.42 3.03 43.50
C ALA A 5 -16.49 2.33 42.49
N PRO A 6 -16.99 1.50 41.56
CA PRO A 6 -16.12 0.80 40.64
C PRO A 6 -15.31 1.85 39.87
N LEU A 7 -13.99 1.78 40.02
CA LEU A 7 -13.06 2.62 39.26
C LEU A 7 -13.42 2.46 37.78
N ILE A 8 -13.91 3.54 37.16
CA ILE A 8 -14.21 3.57 35.74
C ILE A 8 -12.85 3.43 35.02
N ARG A 9 -12.60 2.25 34.45
CA ARG A 9 -11.39 1.96 33.70
C ARG A 9 -11.71 2.05 32.21
N PRO A 10 -11.00 2.90 31.44
CA PRO A 10 -11.20 3.00 29.99
C PRO A 10 -10.96 1.66 29.28
N ASN A 11 -9.90 0.94 29.68
CA ASN A 11 -9.51 -0.35 29.10
C ASN A 11 -9.90 -1.51 30.02
N LEU A 12 -11.20 -1.70 30.27
CA LEU A 12 -11.70 -2.70 31.21
C LEU A 12 -11.29 -4.14 30.82
N LEU A 13 -11.31 -4.46 29.53
CA LEU A 13 -10.96 -5.77 28.96
C LEU A 13 -9.47 -5.90 28.60
N GLY A 14 -8.64 -4.94 29.01
CA GLY A 14 -7.22 -4.88 28.66
C GLY A 14 -6.91 -3.89 27.55
N ASP A 15 -5.61 -3.69 27.31
CA ASP A 15 -5.09 -2.80 26.28
C ASP A 15 -5.29 -3.41 24.88
N THR A 16 -5.46 -2.54 23.90
CA THR A 16 -5.64 -2.91 22.48
C THR A 16 -4.32 -3.26 21.80
N THR A 17 -3.20 -2.88 22.41
CA THR A 17 -1.83 -3.13 21.99
C THR A 17 -1.23 -4.22 22.89
N ALA A 18 -0.84 -5.35 22.28
CA ALA A 18 -0.47 -6.57 23.00
C ALA A 18 0.71 -6.35 23.97
N GLU A 19 1.65 -5.47 23.61
CA GLU A 19 2.83 -5.15 24.40
C GLU A 19 2.51 -4.41 25.71
N ASN A 20 1.40 -3.67 25.72
CA ASN A 20 0.93 -2.93 26.89
C ASN A 20 -0.08 -3.75 27.72
N ASP A 21 -0.65 -4.81 27.14
CA ASP A 21 -1.72 -5.62 27.74
C ASP A 21 -1.24 -6.63 28.78
N GLY A 22 0.08 -6.84 28.87
CA GLY A 22 0.82 -7.50 29.95
C GLY A 22 0.09 -8.62 30.70
N LYS A 23 -0.52 -8.26 31.85
CA LYS A 23 -1.20 -9.19 32.75
C LYS A 23 -2.49 -9.76 32.15
N MET A 24 -3.34 -8.92 31.55
CA MET A 24 -4.61 -9.38 30.99
C MET A 24 -4.37 -10.35 29.83
N LEU A 25 -3.42 -10.03 28.94
CA LEU A 25 -2.99 -10.96 27.90
C LEU A 25 -2.49 -12.28 28.49
N SER A 26 -1.70 -12.23 29.56
CA SER A 26 -1.16 -13.45 30.19
C SER A 26 -2.22 -14.35 30.81
N ASP A 27 -3.21 -13.74 31.47
CA ASP A 27 -4.20 -14.47 32.27
C ASP A 27 -5.40 -14.93 31.42
N ALA A 28 -5.67 -14.27 30.29
CA ALA A 28 -6.80 -14.54 29.39
C ALA A 28 -6.40 -14.84 27.93
N PHE A 29 -5.18 -15.34 27.69
CA PHE A 29 -4.78 -15.77 26.35
C PHE A 29 -5.61 -16.97 25.88
N VAL A 30 -6.13 -16.89 24.65
CA VAL A 30 -6.84 -18.01 24.01
C VAL A 30 -5.91 -18.71 23.04
N ALA A 31 -5.51 -19.94 23.40
CA ALA A 31 -4.67 -20.79 22.56
C ALA A 31 -5.46 -21.35 21.36
N THR A 32 -5.41 -20.63 20.23
CA THR A 32 -6.00 -21.03 18.94
C THR A 32 -5.28 -22.22 18.32
N ALA A 33 -5.88 -22.82 17.27
CA ALA A 33 -5.26 -23.90 16.51
C ALA A 33 -3.93 -23.46 15.86
N ASP A 34 -3.85 -22.21 15.38
CA ASP A 34 -2.63 -21.64 14.81
C ASP A 34 -1.50 -21.58 15.83
N PHE A 35 -1.79 -21.11 17.06
CA PHE A 35 -0.82 -21.07 18.14
C PHE A 35 -0.32 -22.47 18.52
N ARG A 36 -1.22 -23.46 18.63
CA ARG A 36 -0.84 -24.86 18.92
C ARG A 36 0.03 -25.44 17.81
N SER A 37 -0.31 -25.18 16.56
CA SER A 37 0.46 -25.62 15.39
C SER A 37 1.90 -25.11 15.43
N LEU A 38 2.13 -23.87 15.89
CA LEU A 38 3.48 -23.30 16.03
C LEU A 38 4.33 -23.96 17.12
N ILE A 39 3.70 -24.52 18.14
CA ILE A 39 4.37 -25.20 19.26
C ILE A 39 4.61 -26.68 18.94
N GLU A 40 3.63 -27.32 18.30
CA GLU A 40 3.60 -28.77 18.07
C GLU A 40 4.30 -29.18 16.78
N SER A 41 4.42 -28.28 15.79
CA SER A 41 5.05 -28.54 14.50
C SER A 41 6.11 -27.50 14.12
N ASP A 42 7.11 -27.98 13.39
CA ASP A 42 8.19 -27.18 12.83
C ASP A 42 7.98 -26.85 11.33
N ASP A 43 6.86 -27.29 10.73
CA ASP A 43 6.64 -27.25 9.27
C ASP A 43 6.45 -25.83 8.71
N ARG A 44 5.97 -24.91 9.56
CA ARG A 44 5.59 -23.54 9.17
C ARG A 44 6.41 -22.51 9.94
N THR A 45 7.25 -21.74 9.26
CA THR A 45 8.15 -20.74 9.85
C THR A 45 7.63 -19.30 9.72
N VAL A 46 6.59 -19.06 8.93
CA VAL A 46 6.10 -17.71 8.65
C VAL A 46 4.66 -17.58 9.15
N VAL A 47 4.41 -16.64 10.03
CA VAL A 47 3.09 -16.28 10.55
C VAL A 47 2.66 -14.98 9.91
N VAL A 48 1.54 -15.01 9.18
CA VAL A 48 1.03 -13.88 8.42
C VAL A 48 -0.31 -13.46 8.97
N GLY A 49 -0.53 -12.14 9.08
CA GLY A 49 -1.84 -11.61 9.47
C GLY A 49 -1.93 -10.10 9.33
N ARG A 50 -3.16 -9.58 9.21
CA ARG A 50 -3.42 -8.14 9.13
C ARG A 50 -3.12 -7.43 10.45
N ARG A 51 -3.16 -6.09 10.46
CA ARG A 51 -3.00 -5.31 11.70
C ARG A 51 -4.15 -5.62 12.65
N GLY A 52 -3.85 -5.95 13.90
CA GLY A 52 -4.87 -6.25 14.92
C GLY A 52 -5.29 -7.73 15.05
N THR A 53 -4.75 -8.65 14.24
CA THR A 53 -5.09 -10.09 14.28
C THR A 53 -4.40 -10.88 15.40
N GLY A 54 -3.55 -10.26 16.22
CA GLY A 54 -2.90 -10.92 17.35
C GLY A 54 -1.50 -11.50 17.11
N LYS A 55 -0.79 -11.10 16.04
CA LYS A 55 0.62 -11.51 15.80
C LYS A 55 1.53 -11.29 17.02
N SER A 56 1.56 -10.07 17.55
CA SER A 56 2.39 -9.73 18.72
C SER A 56 1.91 -10.41 20.00
N ALA A 57 0.61 -10.73 20.12
CA ALA A 57 0.08 -11.53 21.22
C ALA A 57 0.61 -12.98 21.18
N ILE A 58 0.61 -13.60 19.99
CA ILE A 58 1.20 -14.93 19.77
C ILE A 58 2.71 -14.88 20.02
N TYR A 59 3.42 -13.86 19.52
CA TYR A 59 4.85 -13.67 19.76
C TYR A 59 5.19 -13.66 21.26
N ILE A 60 4.48 -12.86 22.06
CA ILE A 60 4.68 -12.79 23.53
C ILE A 60 4.37 -14.12 24.19
N GLU A 61 3.29 -14.80 23.78
CA GLU A 61 2.90 -16.06 24.41
C GLU A 61 3.84 -17.22 24.04
N LEU A 62 4.36 -17.27 22.81
CA LEU A 62 5.40 -18.23 22.42
C LEU A 62 6.68 -18.05 23.25
N GLN A 63 7.09 -16.80 23.50
CA GLN A 63 8.21 -16.53 24.42
C GLN A 63 7.93 -17.12 25.82
N LYS A 64 6.75 -16.88 26.37
CA LYS A 64 6.38 -17.40 27.70
C LYS A 64 6.28 -18.93 27.72
N HIS A 65 5.74 -19.54 26.66
CA HIS A 65 5.60 -20.97 26.54
C HIS A 65 6.97 -21.66 26.59
N TRP A 66 7.88 -21.30 25.69
CA TRP A 66 9.20 -21.93 25.62
C TRP A 66 10.15 -21.55 26.75
N LYS A 67 9.95 -20.40 27.41
CA LYS A 67 10.73 -20.02 28.59
C LYS A 67 10.56 -21.00 29.76
N LYS A 68 9.48 -21.79 29.77
CA LYS A 68 9.25 -22.85 30.77
C LYS A 68 10.23 -24.01 30.61
N ASP A 69 10.73 -24.26 29.40
CA ASP A 69 11.71 -25.29 29.13
C ASP A 69 13.14 -24.70 29.23
N LYS A 70 13.89 -25.15 30.23
CA LYS A 70 15.28 -24.71 30.45
C LYS A 70 16.23 -25.14 29.33
N LYS A 71 15.86 -26.12 28.49
CA LYS A 71 16.63 -26.55 27.32
C LYS A 71 16.40 -25.69 26.09
N VAL A 72 15.37 -24.85 26.09
CA VAL A 72 15.09 -23.94 24.99
C VAL A 72 15.68 -22.57 25.27
N ILE A 73 16.46 -22.08 24.32
CA ILE A 73 17.01 -20.73 24.29
C ILE A 73 16.15 -19.92 23.33
N ILE A 74 15.69 -18.76 23.77
CA ILE A 74 14.85 -17.88 22.97
C ILE A 74 15.70 -16.69 22.51
N LEU A 75 15.85 -16.53 21.20
CA LEU A 75 16.39 -15.33 20.58
C LEU A 75 15.22 -14.53 20.00
N SER A 76 15.17 -13.24 20.33
CA SER A 76 14.04 -12.38 20.02
C SER A 76 14.53 -11.16 19.24
N PHE A 77 14.06 -11.04 18.00
CA PHE A 77 14.41 -9.98 17.08
C PHE A 77 13.16 -9.12 16.86
N SER A 78 13.24 -7.87 17.30
CA SER A 78 12.18 -6.87 17.13
C SER A 78 12.88 -5.54 16.85
N PRO A 79 13.39 -5.34 15.63
CA PRO A 79 14.28 -4.22 15.31
C PRO A 79 13.52 -2.91 15.38
N GLU A 80 14.18 -1.87 15.88
CA GLU A 80 13.63 -0.51 15.88
C GLU A 80 13.71 0.11 14.48
N ASP A 81 12.88 1.11 14.22
CA ASP A 81 12.87 1.86 12.95
C ASP A 81 14.26 2.37 12.54
N THR A 82 15.05 2.89 13.49
CA THR A 82 16.41 3.37 13.25
C THR A 82 17.38 2.26 12.83
N GLU A 83 17.20 1.05 13.35
CA GLU A 83 18.01 -0.11 12.99
C GLU A 83 17.67 -0.61 11.58
N ILE A 84 16.38 -0.63 11.22
CA ILE A 84 15.92 -1.01 9.88
C ILE A 84 16.39 0.01 8.83
N ILE A 85 16.20 1.31 9.07
CA ILE A 85 16.70 2.38 8.19
C ILE A 85 18.21 2.26 8.02
N GLY A 86 18.90 2.02 9.14
CA GLY A 86 20.33 1.82 9.18
C GLY A 86 20.78 0.61 8.36
N PHE A 87 20.13 -0.54 8.52
CA PHE A 87 20.43 -1.77 7.80
C PHE A 87 20.11 -1.62 6.31
N ARG A 88 19.01 -0.97 5.95
CA ARG A 88 18.67 -0.69 4.56
C ARG A 88 19.74 0.13 3.83
N SER A 89 20.37 1.08 4.52
CA SER A 89 21.47 1.86 3.95
C SER A 89 22.66 1.00 3.50
N LEU A 90 22.88 -0.16 4.13
CA LEU A 90 23.91 -1.13 3.79
C LEU A 90 23.68 -1.78 2.42
N LEU A 91 22.41 -1.88 2.02
CA LEU A 91 21.97 -2.54 0.80
C LEU A 91 21.83 -1.57 -0.39
N ARG A 92 22.18 -0.29 -0.20
CA ARG A 92 22.24 0.70 -1.30
C ARG A 92 23.04 0.22 -2.52
N PRO A 93 24.16 -0.52 -2.39
CA PRO A 93 24.85 -1.08 -3.56
C PRO A 93 23.97 -1.99 -4.45
N PHE A 94 22.86 -2.49 -3.92
CA PHE A 94 21.95 -3.44 -4.58
C PHE A 94 20.58 -2.83 -4.88
N SER A 95 20.43 -1.50 -4.82
CA SER A 95 19.11 -0.84 -4.87
C SER A 95 18.31 -1.08 -6.15
N GLU A 96 19.00 -1.43 -7.24
CA GLU A 96 18.39 -1.69 -8.54
C GLU A 96 18.01 -3.16 -8.76
N SER A 97 18.40 -4.06 -7.85
CA SER A 97 18.20 -5.51 -8.01
C SER A 97 17.64 -6.16 -6.75
N PHE A 98 16.36 -6.53 -6.81
CA PHE A 98 15.70 -7.36 -5.79
C PHE A 98 16.49 -8.64 -5.49
N ASN A 99 16.99 -9.33 -6.53
CA ASN A 99 17.71 -10.60 -6.37
C ASN A 99 19.01 -10.44 -5.58
N LEU A 100 19.79 -9.39 -5.84
CA LEU A 100 21.02 -9.10 -5.12
C LEU A 100 20.72 -8.66 -3.68
N ALA A 101 19.74 -7.77 -3.49
CA ALA A 101 19.30 -7.35 -2.15
C ALA A 101 18.82 -8.55 -1.32
N ARG A 102 18.02 -9.45 -1.90
CA ARG A 102 17.56 -10.71 -1.29
C ARG A 102 18.72 -11.61 -0.91
N ALA A 103 19.64 -11.87 -1.83
CA ALA A 103 20.77 -12.77 -1.61
C ALA A 103 21.72 -12.24 -0.52
N ALA A 104 22.08 -10.95 -0.58
CA ALA A 104 22.90 -10.30 0.43
C ALA A 104 22.21 -10.38 1.80
N THR A 105 20.94 -9.98 1.87
CA THR A 105 20.19 -9.95 3.14
C THR A 105 20.03 -11.34 3.75
N LYS A 106 19.84 -12.37 2.92
CA LYS A 106 19.80 -13.77 3.37
C LYS A 106 21.07 -14.16 4.11
N LEU A 107 22.23 -13.87 3.53
CA LEU A 107 23.53 -14.20 4.11
C LEU A 107 23.79 -13.40 5.40
N LEU A 108 23.46 -12.12 5.40
CA LEU A 108 23.64 -11.23 6.56
C LEU A 108 22.76 -11.64 7.75
N TRP A 109 21.49 -11.99 7.52
CA TRP A 109 20.62 -12.47 8.59
C TRP A 109 21.03 -13.84 9.10
N LYS A 110 21.44 -14.74 8.20
CA LYS A 110 21.97 -16.05 8.60
C LYS A 110 23.19 -15.87 9.52
N TYR A 111 24.14 -15.04 9.13
CA TYR A 111 25.29 -14.69 9.98
C TYR A 111 24.84 -14.07 11.32
N THR A 112 23.91 -13.11 11.30
CA THR A 112 23.39 -12.44 12.49
C THR A 112 22.78 -13.45 13.49
N ILE A 113 21.93 -14.36 13.02
CA ILE A 113 21.29 -15.38 13.87
C ILE A 113 22.35 -16.29 14.48
N LEU A 114 23.31 -16.78 13.67
CA LEU A 114 24.39 -17.65 14.14
C LEU A 114 25.29 -16.95 15.18
N MET A 115 25.58 -15.67 14.98
CA MET A 115 26.38 -14.89 15.93
C MET A 115 25.63 -14.64 17.25
N GLU A 116 24.33 -14.34 17.21
CA GLU A 116 23.52 -14.20 18.43
C GLU A 116 23.39 -15.55 19.17
N MET A 117 23.28 -16.66 18.45
CA MET A 117 23.34 -18.00 19.02
C MET A 117 24.68 -18.27 19.72
N ALA A 118 25.81 -18.01 19.04
CA ALA A 118 27.14 -18.18 19.61
C ALA A 118 27.36 -17.27 20.84
N ASN A 119 26.90 -16.01 20.76
CA ASN A 119 27.06 -15.02 21.81
C ASN A 119 26.25 -15.37 23.07
N TYR A 120 25.10 -16.02 22.92
CA TYR A 120 24.36 -16.57 24.04
C TYR A 120 25.18 -17.64 24.79
N ILE A 121 25.80 -18.57 24.06
CA ILE A 121 26.64 -19.63 24.63
C ILE A 121 27.85 -19.04 25.34
N SER A 122 28.55 -18.10 24.71
CA SER A 122 29.76 -17.48 25.29
C SER A 122 29.45 -16.70 26.58
N SER A 123 28.28 -16.06 26.65
CA SER A 123 27.84 -15.28 27.82
C SER A 123 27.27 -16.14 28.96
N ASN A 124 26.99 -17.43 28.71
CA ASN A 124 26.42 -18.32 29.70
C ASN A 124 27.50 -19.09 30.46
N TYR A 125 27.70 -18.76 31.73
CA TYR A 125 28.74 -19.34 32.59
C TYR A 125 28.82 -20.89 32.62
N LYS A 126 27.72 -21.59 32.33
CA LYS A 126 27.71 -23.07 32.27
C LYS A 126 28.18 -23.62 30.93
N LEU A 127 28.09 -22.83 29.87
CA LEU A 127 28.31 -23.24 28.49
C LEU A 127 29.58 -22.61 27.88
N THR A 128 30.12 -21.55 28.49
CA THR A 128 31.34 -20.86 28.01
C THR A 128 32.51 -21.83 27.76
N SER A 129 32.69 -22.85 28.60
CA SER A 129 33.75 -23.85 28.42
C SER A 129 33.69 -24.62 27.08
N LEU A 130 32.52 -24.69 26.44
CA LEU A 130 32.32 -25.34 25.15
C LEU A 130 32.93 -24.54 23.99
N ILE A 131 33.05 -23.21 24.13
CA ILE A 131 33.53 -22.31 23.07
C ILE A 131 34.97 -21.81 23.31
N GLU A 132 35.49 -21.89 24.53
CA GLU A 132 36.85 -21.43 24.89
C GLU A 132 37.96 -21.96 23.98
N ARG A 133 37.80 -23.17 23.44
CA ARG A 133 38.79 -23.82 22.57
C ARG A 133 38.57 -23.57 21.08
N ASP A 134 37.48 -22.90 20.69
CA ASP A 134 37.18 -22.61 19.29
C ASP A 134 37.77 -21.24 18.88
N SER A 135 38.96 -21.26 18.30
CA SER A 135 39.66 -20.03 17.90
C SER A 135 38.89 -19.21 16.87
N LEU A 136 38.22 -19.86 15.92
CA LEU A 136 37.48 -19.18 14.86
C LEU A 136 36.27 -18.45 15.44
N LEU A 137 35.41 -19.17 16.19
CA LEU A 137 34.23 -18.54 16.78
C LEU A 137 34.59 -17.43 17.78
N ASN A 138 35.68 -17.59 18.55
CA ASN A 138 36.13 -16.55 19.45
C ASN A 138 36.59 -15.28 18.71
N GLU A 139 37.21 -15.40 17.53
CA GLU A 139 37.53 -14.24 16.69
C GLU A 139 36.25 -13.50 16.26
N HIS A 140 35.28 -14.23 15.72
CA HIS A 140 34.00 -13.64 15.29
C HIS A 140 33.24 -13.03 16.47
N LEU A 141 33.21 -13.69 17.64
CA LEU A 141 32.56 -13.20 18.84
C LEU A 141 33.23 -11.96 19.41
N THR A 142 34.56 -11.89 19.38
CA THR A 142 35.31 -10.69 19.79
C THR A 142 34.88 -9.51 18.92
N ARG A 143 34.92 -9.68 17.60
CA ARG A 143 34.46 -8.66 16.64
C ARG A 143 32.99 -8.27 16.86
N TRP A 144 32.12 -9.25 17.13
CA TRP A 144 30.69 -9.05 17.38
C TRP A 144 30.41 -8.29 18.68
N ASN A 145 31.20 -8.53 19.74
CA ASN A 145 31.01 -7.94 21.05
C ASN A 145 31.69 -6.58 21.23
N GLU A 146 32.79 -6.31 20.53
CA GLU A 146 33.43 -4.99 20.48
C GLU A 146 32.60 -3.97 19.70
N THR A 147 31.78 -4.43 18.76
CA THR A 147 30.91 -3.55 17.97
C THR A 147 29.72 -3.08 18.81
N LYS A 148 29.61 -1.76 19.02
CA LYS A 148 28.50 -1.16 19.77
C LYS A 148 27.20 -1.15 18.97
N GLY A 149 26.08 -1.32 19.68
CA GLY A 149 24.71 -1.27 19.13
C GLY A 149 24.00 -2.63 19.18
N GLY A 150 22.76 -2.66 18.67
CA GLY A 150 21.97 -3.89 18.52
C GLY A 150 22.47 -4.79 17.39
N TYR A 151 21.86 -5.95 17.23
CA TYR A 151 22.29 -7.02 16.32
C TYR A 151 22.37 -6.57 14.85
N LEU A 152 21.43 -5.77 14.36
CA LEU A 152 21.49 -5.24 12.98
C LEU A 152 22.57 -4.18 12.83
N THR A 153 22.78 -3.35 13.86
CA THR A 153 23.87 -2.36 13.85
C THR A 153 25.23 -3.06 13.83
N LYS A 154 25.39 -4.13 14.61
CA LYS A 154 26.60 -4.98 14.62
C LYS A 154 26.83 -5.62 13.26
N CYS A 155 25.83 -6.31 12.72
CA CYS A 155 25.89 -6.92 11.40
C CYS A 155 26.27 -5.89 10.34
N ARG A 156 25.63 -4.72 10.34
CA ARG A 156 25.91 -3.64 9.40
C ARG A 156 27.37 -3.21 9.47
N ASN A 157 27.89 -2.93 10.65
CA ASN A 157 29.25 -2.42 10.80
C ASN A 157 30.30 -3.47 10.39
N ILE A 158 30.05 -4.75 10.68
CA ILE A 158 30.94 -5.86 10.32
C ILE A 158 30.91 -6.13 8.82
N ALA A 159 29.74 -6.08 8.19
CA ALA A 159 29.58 -6.40 6.77
C ALA A 159 29.89 -5.24 5.82
N LYS A 160 29.79 -3.99 6.30
CA LYS A 160 29.99 -2.78 5.49
C LYS A 160 31.28 -2.78 4.65
N PRO A 161 32.45 -3.24 5.13
CA PRO A 161 33.66 -3.28 4.33
C PRO A 161 33.59 -4.20 3.09
N PHE A 162 32.70 -5.19 3.11
CA PHE A 162 32.59 -6.21 2.05
C PHE A 162 31.54 -5.86 0.99
N LEU A 163 30.74 -4.82 1.21
CA LEU A 163 29.64 -4.45 0.32
C LEU A 163 30.00 -3.18 -0.44
N THR A 164 30.17 -3.31 -1.76
CA THR A 164 30.62 -2.23 -2.65
C THR A 164 29.67 -2.06 -3.83
N SER A 165 29.52 -0.81 -4.29
CA SER A 165 28.75 -0.47 -5.49
C SER A 165 29.52 -0.69 -6.79
N ILE A 166 30.84 -0.98 -6.73
CA ILE A 166 31.67 -1.11 -7.93
C ILE A 166 31.42 -2.46 -8.62
N TYR A 167 31.38 -3.55 -7.85
CA TYR A 167 31.12 -4.92 -8.32
C TYR A 167 30.12 -5.60 -7.38
N PRO A 168 28.81 -5.29 -7.51
CA PRO A 168 27.81 -5.74 -6.55
C PRO A 168 27.61 -7.27 -6.58
N GLU A 169 27.73 -7.92 -7.73
CA GLU A 169 27.62 -9.37 -7.85
C GLU A 169 28.77 -10.10 -7.14
N GLU A 170 30.01 -9.63 -7.33
CA GLU A 170 31.19 -10.17 -6.65
C GLU A 170 31.09 -9.96 -5.13
N ALA A 171 30.65 -8.78 -4.70
CA ALA A 171 30.44 -8.48 -3.29
C ALA A 171 29.48 -9.47 -2.61
N VAL A 172 28.39 -9.85 -3.29
CA VAL A 172 27.45 -10.86 -2.77
C VAL A 172 28.05 -12.27 -2.86
N GLY A 173 28.76 -12.60 -3.94
CA GLY A 173 29.39 -13.90 -4.15
C GLY A 173 30.48 -14.24 -3.13
N ASP A 174 31.27 -13.24 -2.71
CA ASP A 174 32.38 -13.40 -1.78
C ASP A 174 31.96 -13.29 -0.31
N LEU A 175 30.77 -12.74 -0.04
CA LEU A 175 30.27 -12.52 1.32
C LEU A 175 30.25 -13.78 2.22
N PRO A 176 29.88 -14.99 1.73
CA PRO A 176 29.97 -16.21 2.52
C PRO A 176 31.40 -16.53 2.99
N GLY A 177 32.41 -16.23 2.17
CA GLY A 177 33.82 -16.41 2.52
C GLY A 177 34.31 -15.32 3.46
N ASN A 178 33.99 -14.06 3.18
CA ASN A 178 34.40 -12.91 4.00
C ASN A 178 33.87 -12.96 5.44
N LEU A 179 32.73 -13.62 5.65
CA LEU A 179 32.10 -13.81 6.96
C LEU A 179 32.20 -15.25 7.48
N ASP A 180 32.94 -16.12 6.79
CA ASP A 180 33.11 -17.54 7.14
C ASP A 180 31.79 -18.27 7.45
N ILE A 181 30.69 -17.93 6.77
CA ILE A 181 29.32 -18.30 7.16
C ILE A 181 29.18 -19.83 7.29
N GLY A 182 29.76 -20.60 6.36
CA GLY A 182 29.68 -22.06 6.40
C GLY A 182 30.40 -22.67 7.61
N GLN A 183 31.59 -22.16 7.95
CA GLN A 183 32.36 -22.64 9.10
C GLN A 183 31.71 -22.21 10.42
N VAL A 184 31.22 -20.98 10.49
CA VAL A 184 30.49 -20.45 11.65
C VAL A 184 29.21 -21.26 11.88
N GLU A 185 28.43 -21.53 10.83
CA GLU A 185 27.22 -22.36 10.91
C GLU A 185 27.52 -23.74 11.49
N GLU A 186 28.48 -24.47 10.91
CA GLU A 186 28.82 -25.82 11.34
C GLU A 186 29.24 -25.85 12.82
N ARG A 187 30.11 -24.92 13.23
CA ARG A 187 30.61 -24.85 14.61
C ARG A 187 29.51 -24.46 15.59
N VAL A 188 28.64 -23.52 15.23
CA VAL A 188 27.49 -23.13 16.08
C VAL A 188 26.52 -24.30 16.23
N LEU A 189 26.17 -25.00 15.16
CA LEU A 189 25.29 -26.18 15.26
C LEU A 189 25.90 -27.26 16.16
N ASN A 190 27.20 -27.55 16.01
CA ASN A 190 27.92 -28.50 16.85
C ASN A 190 27.97 -28.06 18.33
N LEU A 191 28.04 -26.76 18.60
CA LEU A 191 27.98 -26.23 19.97
C LEU A 191 26.62 -26.46 20.62
N PHE A 192 25.53 -26.23 19.90
CA PHE A 192 24.18 -26.42 20.42
C PHE A 192 23.83 -27.89 20.64
N ASP A 193 24.34 -28.77 19.77
CA ASP A 193 24.25 -30.22 19.95
C ASP A 193 24.97 -30.66 21.23
N LYS A 194 26.23 -30.24 21.43
CA LYS A 194 27.01 -30.51 22.66
C LYS A 194 26.39 -29.91 23.92
N ALA A 195 25.76 -28.75 23.80
CA ALA A 195 25.11 -28.08 24.92
C ALA A 195 23.77 -28.74 25.32
N ASP A 196 23.24 -29.67 24.51
CA ASP A 196 21.89 -30.25 24.66
C ASP A 196 20.84 -29.14 24.78
N ARG A 197 20.90 -28.18 23.85
CA ARG A 197 19.99 -27.02 23.80
C ARG A 197 19.33 -26.88 22.43
N ARG A 198 18.07 -26.48 22.45
CA ARG A 198 17.32 -26.03 21.27
C ARG A 198 17.26 -24.50 21.26
N VAL A 199 17.23 -23.89 20.07
CA VAL A 199 17.02 -22.46 19.87
C VAL A 199 15.71 -22.22 19.19
N VAL A 200 14.90 -21.34 19.78
CA VAL A 200 13.76 -20.73 19.11
C VAL A 200 14.15 -19.30 18.75
N VAL A 201 13.98 -18.94 17.49
CA VAL A 201 14.22 -17.59 16.98
C VAL A 201 12.88 -16.96 16.65
N LEU A 202 12.51 -15.89 17.34
CA LEU A 202 11.25 -15.18 17.12
C LEU A 202 11.55 -13.81 16.51
N MET A 203 10.83 -13.45 15.45
CA MET A 203 11.03 -12.19 14.74
C MET A 203 9.71 -11.46 14.52
N ASP A 204 9.52 -10.31 15.16
CA ASP A 204 8.31 -9.46 15.01
C ASP A 204 8.70 -8.03 14.60
N ARG A 205 7.71 -7.20 14.25
CA ARG A 205 7.87 -5.77 13.90
C ARG A 205 8.76 -5.48 12.69
N LEU A 206 8.86 -6.42 11.75
CA LEU A 206 9.61 -6.25 10.51
C LEU A 206 8.99 -5.22 9.54
N ASP A 207 7.80 -4.74 9.87
CA ASP A 207 7.06 -3.68 9.20
C ASP A 207 7.49 -2.26 9.60
N GLU A 208 8.21 -2.08 10.71
CA GLU A 208 8.72 -0.77 11.11
C GLU A 208 9.87 -0.34 10.19
N GLY A 209 9.77 0.86 9.60
CA GLY A 209 10.78 1.34 8.63
C GLY A 209 10.78 0.60 7.27
N TYR A 210 9.79 -0.27 7.01
CA TYR A 210 9.63 -0.95 5.73
C TYR A 210 9.11 0.00 4.64
N GLU A 211 9.68 -0.13 3.45
CA GLU A 211 9.16 0.46 2.22
C GLU A 211 8.99 -0.62 1.15
N SER A 212 8.00 -0.46 0.28
CA SER A 212 7.64 -1.43 -0.76
C SER A 212 8.53 -1.32 -2.02
N ASP A 213 9.79 -0.95 -1.86
CA ASP A 213 10.76 -0.88 -2.95
C ASP A 213 11.58 -2.19 -3.05
N ALA A 214 12.35 -2.35 -4.14
CA ALA A 214 13.11 -3.57 -4.39
C ALA A 214 14.05 -3.97 -3.23
N VAL A 215 14.61 -2.98 -2.52
CA VAL A 215 15.46 -3.22 -1.35
C VAL A 215 14.65 -3.69 -0.16
N GLY A 216 13.57 -3.00 0.19
CA GLY A 216 12.72 -3.36 1.33
C GLY A 216 12.11 -4.76 1.16
N ILE A 217 11.63 -5.08 -0.04
CA ILE A 217 11.11 -6.41 -0.35
C ILE A 217 12.23 -7.45 -0.32
N GLY A 218 13.41 -7.13 -0.89
CA GLY A 218 14.60 -7.97 -0.82
C GLY A 218 15.04 -8.26 0.61
N MET A 219 14.92 -7.30 1.52
CA MET A 219 15.25 -7.48 2.93
C MET A 219 14.37 -8.53 3.61
N ILE A 220 13.06 -8.40 3.46
CA ILE A 220 12.09 -9.32 4.05
C ILE A 220 12.20 -10.71 3.41
N ALA A 221 12.37 -10.76 2.09
CA ALA A 221 12.59 -12.01 1.38
C ALA A 221 13.86 -12.70 1.89
N GLY A 222 14.99 -12.00 1.93
CA GLY A 222 16.27 -12.54 2.40
C GLY A 222 16.17 -13.10 3.81
N LEU A 223 15.54 -12.38 4.74
CA LEU A 223 15.27 -12.86 6.09
C LEU A 223 14.41 -14.14 6.11
N THR A 224 13.33 -14.16 5.32
CA THR A 224 12.42 -15.29 5.20
C THR A 224 13.15 -16.54 4.69
N TYR A 225 13.98 -16.38 3.65
CA TYR A 225 14.83 -17.46 3.15
C TYR A 225 15.84 -17.94 4.19
N ALA A 226 16.49 -17.04 4.92
CA ALA A 226 17.47 -17.40 5.94
C ALA A 226 16.84 -18.24 7.05
N ALA A 227 15.65 -17.85 7.53
CA ALA A 227 14.90 -18.61 8.52
C ALA A 227 14.49 -20.00 8.01
N ILE A 228 13.90 -20.09 6.80
CA ILE A 228 13.48 -21.37 6.21
C ILE A 228 14.68 -22.29 6.01
N GLU A 229 15.81 -21.76 5.53
CA GLU A 229 17.05 -22.50 5.33
C GLU A 229 17.58 -23.07 6.66
N LEU A 230 17.64 -22.25 7.72
CA LEU A 230 18.07 -22.69 9.05
C LEU A 230 17.13 -23.73 9.66
N ASN A 231 15.81 -23.57 9.52
CA ASN A 231 14.80 -24.54 10.00
C ASN A 231 14.98 -25.92 9.35
N LYS A 232 15.24 -25.95 8.04
CA LYS A 232 15.50 -27.19 7.29
C LYS A 232 16.86 -27.81 7.61
N ARG A 233 17.82 -27.00 8.03
CA ARG A 233 19.20 -27.45 8.27
C ARG A 233 19.36 -28.20 9.58
N SER A 234 18.64 -27.81 10.64
CA SER A 234 18.73 -28.46 11.94
C SER A 234 17.43 -28.36 12.74
N HIS A 235 16.99 -29.50 13.28
CA HIS A 235 15.87 -29.59 14.23
C HIS A 235 16.12 -28.82 15.55
N LEU A 236 17.38 -28.48 15.84
CA LEU A 236 17.77 -27.68 16.99
C LEU A 236 17.39 -26.20 16.83
N ILE A 237 17.10 -25.72 15.61
CA ILE A 237 16.75 -24.33 15.35
C ILE A 237 15.30 -24.25 14.88
N ARG A 238 14.49 -23.45 15.58
CA ARG A 238 13.10 -23.17 15.23
C ARG A 238 12.89 -21.67 15.03
N PRO A 239 13.01 -21.16 13.79
CA PRO A 239 12.72 -19.76 13.50
C PRO A 239 11.23 -19.57 13.16
N ILE A 240 10.67 -18.49 13.69
CA ILE A 240 9.29 -18.06 13.46
C ILE A 240 9.30 -16.55 13.17
N ILE A 241 8.84 -16.19 11.99
CA ILE A 241 8.77 -14.82 11.49
C ILE A 241 7.31 -14.37 11.47
N PHE A 242 7.03 -13.22 12.06
CA PHE A 242 5.74 -12.56 11.99
C PHE A 242 5.78 -11.48 10.91
N LEU A 243 4.95 -11.65 9.88
CA LEU A 243 4.83 -10.69 8.79
C LEU A 243 3.43 -10.08 8.76
N ARG A 244 3.38 -8.78 8.46
CA ARG A 244 2.13 -8.17 8.03
C ARG A 244 1.73 -8.76 6.68
N ASP A 245 0.43 -8.91 6.52
CA ASP A 245 -0.19 -9.51 5.35
C ASP A 245 0.20 -8.80 4.03
N ASN A 246 0.15 -7.47 3.98
CA ASN A 246 0.55 -6.68 2.82
C ASN A 246 2.04 -6.84 2.44
N ILE A 247 2.93 -7.00 3.42
CA ILE A 247 4.37 -7.22 3.18
C ILE A 247 4.59 -8.60 2.57
N TYR A 248 4.03 -9.65 3.18
CA TYR A 248 4.14 -11.03 2.69
C TYR A 248 3.72 -11.16 1.22
N ARG A 249 2.70 -10.39 0.82
CA ARG A 249 2.17 -10.43 -0.54
C ARG A 249 2.99 -9.68 -1.56
N THR A 250 3.53 -8.52 -1.15
CA THR A 250 4.49 -7.79 -1.99
C THR A 250 5.68 -8.70 -2.29
N LEU A 251 6.15 -9.45 -1.29
CA LEU A 251 7.15 -10.50 -1.47
C LEU A 251 6.67 -11.61 -2.42
N ALA A 252 5.45 -12.12 -2.28
CA ALA A 252 4.92 -13.17 -3.15
C ALA A 252 4.83 -12.77 -4.64
N LYS A 253 4.60 -11.48 -4.91
CA LYS A 253 4.52 -10.92 -6.26
C LYS A 253 5.90 -10.75 -6.90
N GLU A 254 6.87 -10.30 -6.12
CA GLU A 254 8.18 -9.90 -6.63
C GLU A 254 9.18 -11.07 -6.62
N ASP A 255 8.97 -12.09 -5.77
CA ASP A 255 9.82 -13.28 -5.69
C ASP A 255 9.31 -14.40 -6.64
N PRO A 256 10.03 -14.69 -7.75
CA PRO A 256 9.63 -15.73 -8.70
C PRO A 256 9.58 -17.14 -8.08
N ASP A 257 10.33 -17.36 -6.99
CA ASP A 257 10.44 -18.66 -6.33
C ASP A 257 9.49 -18.81 -5.12
N HIS A 258 8.60 -17.84 -4.88
CA HIS A 258 7.72 -17.78 -3.72
C HIS A 258 6.93 -19.08 -3.51
N SER A 259 6.21 -19.56 -4.54
CA SER A 259 5.36 -20.76 -4.42
C SER A 259 6.15 -22.03 -4.10
N ARG A 260 7.40 -22.09 -4.53
CA ARG A 260 8.26 -23.24 -4.27
C ARG A 260 8.83 -23.22 -2.86
N ASN A 261 9.23 -22.06 -2.36
CA ASN A 261 10.09 -21.96 -1.18
C ASN A 261 9.38 -21.43 0.07
N ILE A 262 8.36 -20.59 -0.09
CA ILE A 262 7.77 -19.80 1.01
C ILE A 262 6.31 -20.20 1.26
N GLU A 263 5.51 -20.40 0.22
CA GLU A 263 4.06 -20.64 0.35
C GLU A 263 3.72 -21.79 1.30
N GLY A 264 4.41 -22.92 1.19
CA GLY A 264 4.23 -24.09 2.06
C GLY A 264 4.74 -23.91 3.51
N GLN A 265 5.33 -22.77 3.86
CA GLN A 265 5.90 -22.49 5.19
C GLN A 265 5.03 -21.53 6.01
N VAL A 266 3.83 -21.19 5.52
CA VAL A 266 3.04 -20.07 6.04
C VAL A 266 1.84 -20.55 6.86
N ILE A 267 1.60 -19.88 7.99
CA ILE A 267 0.35 -19.90 8.75
C ILE A 267 -0.30 -18.52 8.60
N ARG A 268 -1.54 -18.48 8.13
CA ARG A 268 -2.32 -17.25 8.11
C ARG A 268 -3.27 -17.25 9.28
N LEU A 269 -3.19 -16.20 10.10
CA LEU A 269 -4.04 -16.04 11.27
C LEU A 269 -5.46 -15.65 10.84
N HIS A 270 -6.45 -16.41 11.31
CA HIS A 270 -7.87 -16.16 11.08
C HIS A 270 -8.65 -16.24 12.40
N TRP A 271 -9.73 -15.45 12.48
CA TRP A 271 -10.61 -15.40 13.64
C TRP A 271 -12.06 -15.55 13.21
N ASP A 272 -12.73 -16.57 13.73
CA ASP A 272 -14.18 -16.72 13.60
C ASP A 272 -14.93 -16.10 14.80
N TRP A 273 -16.25 -15.96 14.68
CA TRP A 273 -17.09 -15.38 15.72
C TRP A 273 -16.99 -16.14 17.06
N ALA A 274 -16.81 -17.47 17.04
CA ALA A 274 -16.75 -18.29 18.25
C ALA A 274 -15.41 -18.11 18.97
N GLN A 275 -14.31 -18.03 18.23
CA GLN A 275 -12.98 -17.72 18.74
C GLN A 275 -12.94 -16.31 19.34
N LEU A 276 -13.55 -15.33 18.68
CA LEU A 276 -13.67 -13.96 19.20
C LEU A 276 -14.51 -13.91 20.47
N LEU A 277 -15.64 -14.63 20.53
CA LEU A 277 -16.45 -14.75 21.73
C LEU A 277 -15.63 -15.35 22.89
N THR A 278 -14.89 -16.41 22.61
CA THR A 278 -13.99 -17.06 23.60
C THR A 278 -12.95 -16.06 24.11
N LEU A 279 -12.33 -15.27 23.22
CA LEU A 279 -11.33 -14.26 23.57
C LEU A 279 -11.88 -13.18 24.49
N VAL A 280 -13.04 -12.60 24.16
CA VAL A 280 -13.60 -11.52 24.99
C VAL A 280 -14.15 -12.06 26.29
N THR A 281 -14.77 -13.24 26.30
CA THR A 281 -15.34 -13.82 27.53
C THR A 281 -14.25 -14.28 28.49
N ALA A 282 -13.09 -14.77 28.01
CA ALA A 282 -11.93 -15.03 28.84
C ALA A 282 -11.47 -13.77 29.59
N ARG A 283 -11.44 -12.62 28.91
CA ARG A 283 -11.10 -11.31 29.51
C ARG A 283 -12.20 -10.83 30.47
N MET A 284 -13.47 -10.98 30.10
CA MET A 284 -14.62 -10.61 30.94
C MET A 284 -14.66 -11.41 32.25
N LYS A 285 -14.35 -12.71 32.22
CA LYS A 285 -14.26 -13.54 33.45
C LYS A 285 -13.32 -12.91 34.47
N LEU A 286 -12.18 -12.38 34.02
CA LEU A 286 -11.21 -11.69 34.87
C LEU A 286 -11.69 -10.28 35.28
N SER A 287 -12.13 -9.47 34.31
CA SER A 287 -12.50 -8.06 34.56
C SER A 287 -13.72 -7.91 35.46
N PHE A 288 -14.70 -8.80 35.33
CA PHE A 288 -15.96 -8.78 36.08
C PHE A 288 -16.02 -9.82 37.22
N ASN A 289 -14.92 -10.57 37.43
CA ASN A 289 -14.84 -11.65 38.43
C ASN A 289 -15.98 -12.68 38.30
N ILE A 290 -16.22 -13.15 37.07
CA ILE A 290 -17.31 -14.07 36.73
C ILE A 290 -16.76 -15.52 36.71
N GLN A 291 -17.36 -16.38 37.53
CA GLN A 291 -17.02 -17.80 37.64
C GLN A 291 -18.02 -18.67 36.85
N ILE A 292 -18.15 -18.39 35.55
CA ILE A 292 -19.06 -19.11 34.65
C ILE A 292 -18.22 -19.71 33.53
N GLU A 293 -18.35 -21.02 33.28
CA GLU A 293 -17.59 -21.69 32.22
C GLU A 293 -18.11 -21.35 30.82
N LYS A 294 -19.43 -21.45 30.61
CA LYS A 294 -20.05 -21.26 29.30
C LYS A 294 -19.99 -19.79 28.86
N ASP A 295 -19.26 -19.53 27.78
CA ASP A 295 -18.97 -18.18 27.26
C ASP A 295 -20.23 -17.35 26.97
N GLN A 296 -21.27 -17.96 26.37
CA GLN A 296 -22.54 -17.27 26.15
C GLN A 296 -23.16 -16.73 27.44
N ARG A 297 -23.10 -17.51 28.54
CA ARG A 297 -23.65 -17.07 29.83
C ARG A 297 -22.82 -15.97 30.48
N VAL A 298 -21.53 -15.90 30.19
CA VAL A 298 -20.66 -14.79 30.63
C VAL A 298 -21.05 -13.52 29.89
N TRP A 299 -21.24 -13.61 28.57
CA TRP A 299 -21.70 -12.50 27.75
C TRP A 299 -23.07 -11.98 28.20
N ASP A 300 -24.05 -12.87 28.39
CA ASP A 300 -25.40 -12.52 28.84
C ASP A 300 -25.42 -11.91 30.25
N ARG A 301 -24.38 -12.18 31.07
CA ARG A 301 -24.25 -11.63 32.42
C ARG A 301 -23.79 -10.18 32.43
N VAL A 302 -23.06 -9.76 31.40
CA VAL A 302 -22.49 -8.40 31.28
C VAL A 302 -23.21 -7.54 30.24
N THR A 303 -24.19 -8.11 29.55
CA THR A 303 -25.03 -7.42 28.56
C THR A 303 -26.51 -7.54 28.91
N ALA A 304 -27.32 -6.62 28.39
CA ALA A 304 -28.76 -6.60 28.60
C ALA A 304 -29.52 -6.25 27.32
N GLY A 305 -30.81 -6.62 27.29
CA GLY A 305 -31.70 -6.34 26.17
C GLY A 305 -31.26 -7.04 24.88
N GLU A 306 -31.24 -6.29 23.78
CA GLU A 306 -30.89 -6.80 22.44
C GLU A 306 -29.46 -7.33 22.31
N LEU A 307 -28.56 -6.94 23.21
CA LEU A 307 -27.18 -7.43 23.19
C LEU A 307 -27.04 -8.84 23.75
N GLN A 308 -28.05 -9.40 24.42
CA GLN A 308 -27.97 -10.76 24.93
C GLN A 308 -28.05 -11.81 23.81
N GLY A 309 -27.57 -13.02 24.10
CA GLY A 309 -27.57 -14.11 23.14
C GLY A 309 -26.47 -13.99 22.09
N ARG A 310 -26.45 -14.98 21.20
CA ARG A 310 -25.45 -15.08 20.13
C ARG A 310 -25.61 -13.95 19.12
N GLU A 311 -26.84 -13.61 18.78
CA GLU A 311 -27.16 -12.57 17.80
C GLU A 311 -26.75 -11.18 18.30
N GLY A 312 -26.94 -10.90 19.60
CA GLY A 312 -26.44 -9.66 20.19
C GLY A 312 -24.91 -9.53 20.13
N PHE A 313 -24.17 -10.64 20.31
CA PHE A 313 -22.71 -10.63 20.12
C PHE A 313 -22.30 -10.45 18.65
N LYS A 314 -22.95 -11.14 17.71
CA LYS A 314 -22.72 -10.95 16.26
C LYS A 314 -23.02 -9.52 15.82
N LYS A 315 -24.04 -8.87 16.41
CA LYS A 315 -24.33 -7.44 16.19
C LYS A 315 -23.16 -6.54 16.57
N CYS A 316 -22.33 -6.91 17.55
CA CYS A 316 -21.07 -6.19 17.81
C CYS A 316 -20.04 -6.41 16.70
N LEU A 317 -19.95 -7.63 16.17
CA LEU A 317 -18.94 -7.99 15.16
C LEU A 317 -19.11 -7.23 13.84
N GLN A 318 -20.34 -6.85 13.47
CA GLN A 318 -20.61 -6.07 12.24
C GLN A 318 -19.84 -4.74 12.21
N PHE A 319 -19.54 -4.17 13.38
CA PHE A 319 -18.79 -2.91 13.50
C PHE A 319 -17.26 -3.12 13.49
N THR A 320 -16.80 -4.35 13.26
CA THR A 320 -15.39 -4.74 13.29
C THR A 320 -14.99 -5.42 11.99
N LEU A 321 -13.68 -5.63 11.78
CA LEU A 321 -13.15 -6.43 10.69
C LEU A 321 -12.76 -7.84 11.19
N TYR A 322 -13.59 -8.43 12.08
CA TYR A 322 -13.36 -9.68 12.81
C TYR A 322 -11.94 -9.82 13.40
N ARG A 323 -11.40 -8.74 13.96
CA ARG A 323 -10.07 -8.75 14.61
C ARG A 323 -10.20 -8.58 16.12
N PRO A 324 -9.39 -9.29 16.91
CA PRO A 324 -9.36 -9.11 18.37
C PRO A 324 -9.22 -7.65 18.80
N ARG A 325 -8.31 -6.90 18.16
CA ARG A 325 -8.07 -5.49 18.51
C ARG A 325 -9.30 -4.60 18.30
N ASP A 326 -9.98 -4.77 17.17
CA ASP A 326 -11.13 -3.95 16.81
C ASP A 326 -12.30 -4.23 17.76
N LEU A 327 -12.55 -5.52 18.04
CA LEU A 327 -13.56 -5.95 19.00
C LEU A 327 -13.27 -5.47 20.42
N LEU A 328 -12.03 -5.58 20.90
CA LEU A 328 -11.66 -5.09 22.22
C LEU A 328 -11.81 -3.57 22.35
N SER A 329 -11.49 -2.82 21.29
CA SER A 329 -11.65 -1.36 21.25
C SER A 329 -13.13 -0.98 21.36
N LEU A 330 -13.99 -1.64 20.58
CA LEU A 330 -15.44 -1.44 20.58
C LEU A 330 -16.05 -1.75 21.95
N LEU A 331 -15.73 -2.92 22.51
CA LEU A 331 -16.31 -3.35 23.78
C LEU A 331 -15.79 -2.53 24.97
N ASN A 332 -14.50 -2.16 24.99
CA ASN A 332 -13.97 -1.28 26.03
C ASN A 332 -14.73 0.06 26.07
N GLU A 333 -14.95 0.68 24.91
CA GLU A 333 -15.73 1.93 24.82
C GLU A 333 -17.19 1.72 25.22
N ALA A 334 -17.84 0.63 24.78
CA ALA A 334 -19.22 0.33 25.17
C ALA A 334 -19.36 0.12 26.70
N PHE A 335 -18.47 -0.65 27.33
CA PHE A 335 -18.48 -0.83 28.78
C PHE A 335 -18.11 0.46 29.54
N PHE A 336 -17.27 1.31 28.95
CA PHE A 336 -16.96 2.62 29.51
C PHE A 336 -18.19 3.55 29.49
N CYS A 337 -18.95 3.58 28.40
CA CYS A 337 -20.24 4.27 28.30
C CYS A 337 -21.26 3.75 29.32
N ALA A 338 -21.40 2.42 29.44
CA ALA A 338 -22.28 1.80 30.42
C ALA A 338 -21.91 2.24 31.85
N ALA A 339 -20.62 2.20 32.19
CA ALA A 339 -20.11 2.60 33.51
C ALA A 339 -20.30 4.09 33.78
N ARG A 340 -20.12 4.98 32.79
CA ARG A 340 -20.41 6.42 32.90
C ARG A 340 -21.88 6.69 33.21
N ASN A 341 -22.76 5.86 32.68
CA ASN A 341 -24.20 5.89 32.96
C ASN A 341 -24.59 5.13 34.23
N SER A 342 -23.62 4.77 35.09
CA SER A 342 -23.82 4.02 36.34
C SER A 342 -24.49 2.64 36.15
N ARG A 343 -24.38 2.06 34.94
CA ARG A 343 -24.86 0.71 34.62
C ARG A 343 -23.73 -0.30 34.74
N THR A 344 -24.08 -1.52 35.16
CA THR A 344 -23.14 -2.65 35.30
C THR A 344 -23.15 -3.59 34.09
N THR A 345 -24.15 -3.42 33.21
CA THR A 345 -24.32 -4.16 31.96
C THR A 345 -24.37 -3.18 30.79
N ALA A 346 -23.73 -3.56 29.68
CA ALA A 346 -23.84 -2.83 28.42
C ALA A 346 -25.19 -3.10 27.74
N VAL A 347 -25.75 -2.06 27.13
CA VAL A 347 -26.99 -2.10 26.33
C VAL A 347 -26.70 -1.60 24.91
N ILE A 348 -27.69 -1.71 24.02
CA ILE A 348 -27.51 -1.35 22.61
C ILE A 348 -27.09 0.11 22.44
N GLU A 349 -27.61 1.03 23.27
CA GLU A 349 -27.27 2.45 23.20
C GLU A 349 -25.79 2.74 23.52
N ASP A 350 -25.15 1.92 24.36
CA ASP A 350 -23.71 2.05 24.62
C ASP A 350 -22.88 1.56 23.42
N LEU A 351 -23.35 0.48 22.78
CA LEU A 351 -22.72 -0.06 21.59
C LEU A 351 -22.81 0.95 20.44
N ASP A 352 -23.97 1.57 20.23
CA ASP A 352 -24.18 2.53 19.15
C ASP A 352 -23.26 3.75 19.31
N HIS A 353 -23.15 4.27 20.55
CA HIS A 353 -22.21 5.36 20.85
C HIS A 353 -20.75 4.96 20.60
N ALA A 354 -20.35 3.75 21.01
CA ALA A 354 -19.00 3.24 20.77
C ALA A 354 -18.75 3.04 19.26
N ALA A 355 -19.70 2.43 18.56
CA ALA A 355 -19.62 2.09 17.14
C ALA A 355 -19.41 3.32 16.25
N GLN A 356 -20.04 4.46 16.58
CA GLN A 356 -19.81 5.72 15.85
C GLN A 356 -18.32 6.11 15.84
N SER A 357 -17.70 6.14 17.02
CA SER A 357 -16.28 6.53 17.16
C SER A 357 -15.34 5.52 16.49
N ILE A 358 -15.64 4.22 16.64
CA ILE A 358 -14.85 3.14 16.05
C ILE A 358 -14.95 3.17 14.52
N SER A 359 -16.15 3.37 13.97
CA SER A 359 -16.37 3.41 12.52
C SER A 359 -15.58 4.54 11.85
N VAL A 360 -15.60 5.74 12.41
CA VAL A 360 -14.79 6.88 11.94
C VAL A 360 -13.30 6.54 12.00
N ALA A 361 -12.82 6.01 13.13
CA ALA A 361 -11.42 5.64 13.29
C ALA A 361 -10.99 4.52 12.32
N ARG A 362 -11.86 3.56 12.01
CA ARG A 362 -11.59 2.50 11.01
C ARG A 362 -11.52 3.08 9.60
N LEU A 363 -12.40 4.02 9.25
CA LEU A 363 -12.39 4.68 7.94
C LEU A 363 -11.10 5.49 7.75
N GLU A 364 -10.66 6.23 8.76
CA GLU A 364 -9.38 6.93 8.71
C GLU A 364 -8.18 5.98 8.60
N ASP A 365 -8.20 4.86 9.33
CA ASP A 365 -7.14 3.85 9.24
C ASP A 365 -7.08 3.24 7.84
N LEU A 366 -8.23 2.99 7.19
CA LEU A 366 -8.30 2.56 5.80
C LEU A 366 -7.64 3.58 4.87
N TRP A 367 -7.97 4.87 5.01
CA TRP A 367 -7.36 5.93 4.20
C TRP A 367 -5.84 6.01 4.41
N LYS A 368 -5.36 5.95 5.66
CA LYS A 368 -3.92 5.99 5.98
C LYS A 368 -3.19 4.77 5.42
N GLU A 369 -3.80 3.59 5.48
CA GLU A 369 -3.20 2.34 5.01
C GLU A 369 -3.04 2.30 3.49
N TYR A 370 -4.03 2.83 2.75
CA TYR A 370 -4.08 2.69 1.29
C TYR A 370 -3.79 3.96 0.50
N SER A 371 -3.71 5.15 1.11
CA SER A 371 -3.50 6.42 0.39
C SER A 371 -2.26 6.46 -0.50
N LYS A 372 -1.19 5.72 -0.16
CA LYS A 372 0.01 5.65 -1.02
C LYS A 372 -0.22 4.84 -2.31
N ILE A 373 -1.08 3.83 -2.26
CA ILE A 373 -1.32 2.88 -3.36
C ILE A 373 -2.59 3.24 -4.15
N PHE A 374 -3.57 3.82 -3.45
CA PHE A 374 -4.83 4.33 -3.95
C PHE A 374 -5.05 5.77 -3.45
N PRO A 375 -4.29 6.77 -3.97
CA PRO A 375 -4.40 8.19 -3.61
C PRO A 375 -5.82 8.76 -3.54
N SER A 376 -6.71 8.29 -4.42
CA SER A 376 -8.10 8.74 -4.46
C SER A 376 -9.04 8.06 -3.47
N ILE A 377 -8.56 7.14 -2.61
CA ILE A 377 -9.42 6.36 -1.69
C ILE A 377 -10.36 7.23 -0.83
N GLN A 378 -9.85 8.32 -0.25
CA GLN A 378 -10.67 9.20 0.58
C GLN A 378 -11.75 9.90 -0.24
N LEU A 379 -11.40 10.37 -1.44
CA LEU A 379 -12.31 11.03 -2.35
C LEU A 379 -13.46 10.10 -2.77
N VAL A 380 -13.11 8.87 -3.15
CA VAL A 380 -14.05 7.90 -3.70
C VAL A 380 -14.94 7.34 -2.59
N THR A 381 -14.39 7.00 -1.43
CA THR A 381 -15.21 6.54 -0.28
C THR A 381 -16.17 7.62 0.21
N SER A 382 -15.76 8.89 0.18
CA SER A 382 -16.62 10.02 0.56
C SER A 382 -17.78 10.24 -0.40
N SER A 383 -17.72 9.74 -1.64
CA SER A 383 -18.83 9.84 -2.60
C SER A 383 -20.09 9.09 -2.14
N PHE A 384 -19.94 8.11 -1.26
CA PHE A 384 -21.04 7.32 -0.71
C PHE A 384 -21.63 7.90 0.57
N LYS A 385 -21.07 8.99 1.10
CA LYS A 385 -21.53 9.63 2.32
C LYS A 385 -23.00 10.02 2.21
N ASP A 386 -23.77 9.85 3.29
CA ASP A 386 -25.20 10.17 3.35
C ASP A 386 -26.06 9.35 2.35
N GLY A 387 -25.52 8.24 1.82
CA GLY A 387 -26.15 7.36 0.84
C GLY A 387 -26.64 6.02 1.40
N GLU A 388 -27.04 5.11 0.51
CA GLU A 388 -27.47 3.76 0.86
C GLU A 388 -26.27 2.79 0.98
N PRO A 389 -26.27 1.86 1.95
CA PRO A 389 -25.18 0.89 2.12
C PRO A 389 -25.20 -0.23 1.08
N GLU A 390 -26.37 -0.64 0.60
CA GLU A 390 -26.56 -1.63 -0.46
C GLU A 390 -26.94 -0.92 -1.75
N LEU A 391 -26.18 -1.18 -2.83
CA LEU A 391 -26.34 -0.51 -4.10
C LEU A 391 -26.18 -1.50 -5.25
N LEU A 392 -26.80 -1.19 -6.39
CA LEU A 392 -26.41 -1.81 -7.65
C LEU A 392 -25.11 -1.17 -8.14
N ILE A 393 -24.26 -1.96 -8.80
CA ILE A 393 -23.01 -1.46 -9.40
C ILE A 393 -23.27 -0.30 -10.36
N GLY A 394 -24.32 -0.37 -11.17
CA GLY A 394 -24.69 0.72 -12.08
C GLY A 394 -25.05 2.03 -11.34
N THR A 395 -25.60 1.95 -10.13
CA THR A 395 -25.90 3.11 -9.29
C THR A 395 -24.62 3.65 -8.65
N ALA A 396 -23.80 2.77 -8.07
CA ALA A 396 -22.53 3.15 -7.45
C ALA A 396 -21.56 3.82 -8.43
N THR A 397 -21.53 3.31 -9.67
CA THR A 397 -20.77 3.89 -10.79
C THR A 397 -21.18 5.34 -11.05
N LYS A 398 -22.49 5.62 -11.12
CA LYS A 398 -23.03 6.98 -11.33
C LYS A 398 -22.75 7.91 -10.15
N ILE A 399 -22.82 7.41 -8.92
CA ILE A 399 -22.48 8.18 -7.71
C ILE A 399 -21.02 8.65 -7.80
N ILE A 400 -20.10 7.74 -8.12
CA ILE A 400 -18.68 8.06 -8.27
C ILE A 400 -18.47 9.07 -9.41
N GLU A 401 -19.09 8.88 -10.57
CA GLU A 401 -18.98 9.79 -11.72
C GLU A 401 -19.45 11.21 -11.38
N ASN A 402 -20.66 11.34 -10.84
CA ASN A 402 -21.22 12.63 -10.45
C ASN A 402 -20.37 13.34 -9.38
N HIS A 403 -19.81 12.57 -8.44
CA HIS A 403 -18.96 13.13 -7.39
C HIS A 403 -17.64 13.65 -7.97
N ILE A 404 -16.99 12.89 -8.86
CA ILE A 404 -15.75 13.30 -9.52
C ILE A 404 -15.97 14.56 -10.36
N ASP A 405 -17.08 14.65 -11.10
CA ASP A 405 -17.40 15.81 -11.93
C ASP A 405 -17.62 17.08 -11.08
N PHE A 406 -18.11 16.94 -9.84
CA PHE A 406 -18.29 18.07 -8.93
C PHE A 406 -16.98 18.55 -8.27
N LEU A 407 -15.94 17.71 -8.24
CA LEU A 407 -14.71 17.92 -7.45
C LEU A 407 -13.56 18.56 -8.23
N GLU A 408 -13.82 19.16 -9.41
CA GLU A 408 -12.80 19.85 -10.24
C GLU A 408 -12.03 20.96 -9.49
N ASP A 409 -12.49 21.37 -8.30
CA ASP A 409 -11.88 22.41 -7.50
C ASP A 409 -10.98 21.95 -6.33
N THR A 410 -10.80 20.63 -6.13
CA THR A 410 -9.96 20.12 -5.01
C THR A 410 -8.45 20.24 -5.26
N SER A 411 -7.68 20.45 -4.18
CA SER A 411 -6.21 20.61 -4.20
C SER A 411 -5.42 19.29 -4.28
N ASN A 412 -6.08 18.13 -4.34
CA ASN A 412 -5.44 16.82 -4.37
C ASN A 412 -5.28 16.28 -5.80
N HIS A 413 -4.23 16.75 -6.47
CA HIS A 413 -3.90 16.50 -7.86
C HIS A 413 -3.69 15.01 -8.21
N GLU A 414 -3.06 14.25 -7.33
CA GLU A 414 -2.77 12.82 -7.58
C GLU A 414 -4.05 11.99 -7.58
N ALA A 415 -4.96 12.29 -6.65
CA ALA A 415 -6.28 11.66 -6.56
C ALA A 415 -7.12 11.92 -7.83
N LEU A 416 -7.15 13.15 -8.34
CA LEU A 416 -7.92 13.50 -9.55
C LEU A 416 -7.38 12.84 -10.83
N ALA A 417 -6.06 12.77 -10.97
CA ALA A 417 -5.45 12.06 -12.10
C ALA A 417 -5.80 10.57 -12.04
N GLU A 418 -5.74 9.96 -10.86
CA GLU A 418 -6.08 8.56 -10.66
C GLU A 418 -7.55 8.25 -10.95
N THR A 419 -8.49 9.07 -10.45
CA THR A 419 -9.93 8.85 -10.70
C THR A 419 -10.25 8.87 -12.19
N ARG A 420 -9.63 9.78 -12.95
CA ARG A 420 -9.79 9.85 -14.41
C ARG A 420 -9.19 8.64 -15.13
N ILE A 421 -8.06 8.10 -14.67
CA ILE A 421 -7.43 6.93 -15.29
C ILE A 421 -8.22 5.65 -15.02
N LEU A 422 -8.60 5.42 -13.76
CA LEU A 422 -9.28 4.19 -13.36
C LEU A 422 -10.73 4.18 -13.84
N GLN A 423 -11.36 5.35 -13.91
CA GLN A 423 -12.79 5.54 -14.15
C GLN A 423 -13.62 4.83 -13.05
N SER A 424 -14.93 5.09 -13.02
CA SER A 424 -15.87 4.51 -12.05
C SER A 424 -15.74 2.99 -11.86
N SER A 425 -15.67 2.25 -12.96
CA SER A 425 -15.46 0.79 -12.96
C SER A 425 -14.15 0.36 -12.26
N GLY A 426 -13.02 1.00 -12.57
CA GLY A 426 -11.74 0.68 -11.94
C GLY A 426 -11.66 1.11 -10.48
N LEU A 427 -12.36 2.21 -10.13
CA LEU A 427 -12.47 2.69 -8.75
C LEU A 427 -13.31 1.75 -7.88
N LEU A 428 -14.40 1.18 -8.41
CA LEU A 428 -15.16 0.15 -7.70
C LEU A 428 -14.32 -1.11 -7.48
N GLN A 429 -13.54 -1.53 -8.49
CA GLN A 429 -12.64 -2.68 -8.33
C GLN A 429 -11.59 -2.41 -7.27
N ALA A 430 -11.03 -1.20 -7.23
CA ALA A 430 -10.11 -0.77 -6.18
C ALA A 430 -10.76 -0.80 -4.78
N LEU A 431 -12.00 -0.31 -4.64
CA LEU A 431 -12.73 -0.35 -3.37
C LEU A 431 -13.04 -1.78 -2.91
N TYR A 432 -13.39 -2.65 -3.84
CA TYR A 432 -13.57 -4.08 -3.55
C TYR A 432 -12.27 -4.69 -3.06
N SER A 433 -11.16 -4.40 -3.76
CA SER A 433 -9.82 -4.91 -3.45
C SER A 433 -9.32 -4.49 -2.05
N VAL A 434 -9.75 -3.36 -1.50
CA VAL A 434 -9.36 -2.95 -0.13
C VAL A 434 -10.34 -3.42 0.94
N GLY A 435 -11.41 -4.10 0.53
CA GLY A 435 -12.50 -4.59 1.37
C GLY A 435 -13.40 -3.48 1.89
N PHE A 436 -13.50 -2.37 1.18
CA PHE A 436 -14.47 -1.32 1.46
C PHE A 436 -15.87 -1.70 0.98
N ILE A 437 -15.96 -2.40 -0.16
CA ILE A 437 -17.20 -3.00 -0.65
C ILE A 437 -17.06 -4.52 -0.78
N GLY A 438 -18.18 -5.22 -0.61
CA GLY A 438 -18.35 -6.64 -0.89
C GLY A 438 -19.36 -6.85 -2.02
N THR A 439 -19.35 -8.04 -2.62
CA THR A 439 -20.22 -8.42 -3.75
C THR A 439 -21.15 -9.52 -3.34
N HIS A 440 -22.41 -9.44 -3.76
CA HIS A 440 -23.39 -10.50 -3.53
C HIS A 440 -23.10 -11.72 -4.41
N ASP A 441 -22.92 -12.89 -3.79
CA ASP A 441 -22.86 -14.17 -4.47
C ASP A 441 -24.25 -14.81 -4.52
N ASN A 442 -24.79 -14.93 -5.73
CA ASN A 442 -26.10 -15.54 -5.98
C ASN A 442 -26.17 -17.03 -5.64
N SER A 443 -25.03 -17.71 -5.46
CA SER A 443 -25.00 -19.14 -5.12
C SER A 443 -25.13 -19.40 -3.62
N THR A 444 -24.56 -18.52 -2.81
CA THR A 444 -24.56 -18.60 -1.34
C THR A 444 -25.57 -17.65 -0.69
N SER A 445 -26.17 -16.74 -1.49
CA SER A 445 -26.97 -15.60 -1.03
C SER A 445 -26.22 -14.76 0.01
N ALA A 446 -24.91 -14.65 -0.14
CA ALA A 446 -24.04 -13.98 0.82
C ALA A 446 -23.20 -12.89 0.14
N PHE A 447 -22.94 -11.80 0.85
CA PHE A 447 -21.92 -10.81 0.47
C PHE A 447 -20.54 -11.34 0.85
N SER A 448 -19.66 -11.46 -0.14
CA SER A 448 -18.23 -11.74 0.08
C SER A 448 -17.43 -10.44 0.03
N PHE A 449 -16.59 -10.23 1.04
CA PHE A 449 -15.70 -9.08 1.15
C PHE A 449 -14.26 -9.47 0.84
N CYS A 450 -13.64 -8.68 -0.05
CA CYS A 450 -12.29 -8.93 -0.52
C CYS A 450 -11.32 -8.06 0.25
N HIS A 451 -10.71 -8.57 1.31
CA HIS A 451 -9.72 -7.81 2.07
C HIS A 451 -8.31 -7.84 1.50
N ASP A 452 -8.29 -8.20 0.23
CA ASP A 452 -7.29 -9.04 -0.34
C ASP A 452 -6.90 -8.59 -1.70
N GLY A 453 -7.40 -7.47 -2.18
CA GLY A 453 -6.80 -6.88 -3.32
C GLY A 453 -6.96 -7.61 -4.66
N ARG A 454 -7.48 -8.84 -4.68
CA ARG A 454 -7.89 -9.48 -5.91
C ARG A 454 -8.93 -8.57 -6.56
N THR A 455 -8.87 -8.53 -7.88
CA THR A 455 -10.05 -8.17 -8.62
C THR A 455 -11.09 -9.27 -8.39
N PRO A 456 -12.39 -8.94 -8.38
CA PRO A 456 -13.41 -9.96 -8.25
C PRO A 456 -13.26 -11.01 -9.37
N ASP A 457 -13.47 -12.28 -9.04
CA ASP A 457 -13.29 -13.40 -9.97
C ASP A 457 -14.20 -13.28 -11.21
N LYS A 458 -15.32 -12.56 -11.07
CA LYS A 458 -16.18 -12.13 -12.17
C LYS A 458 -16.10 -10.62 -12.35
N GLY A 459 -16.05 -10.18 -13.61
CA GLY A 459 -16.20 -8.77 -13.93
C GLY A 459 -17.54 -8.24 -13.43
N PHE A 460 -17.53 -7.02 -12.91
CA PHE A 460 -18.74 -6.35 -12.43
C PHE A 460 -19.75 -6.11 -13.53
N GLU A 461 -20.99 -6.56 -13.33
CA GLU A 461 -22.15 -6.23 -14.15
C GLU A 461 -22.99 -5.14 -13.48
N ASN A 462 -23.65 -4.29 -14.27
CA ASN A 462 -24.44 -3.18 -13.71
C ASN A 462 -25.59 -3.62 -12.79
N SER A 463 -26.09 -4.85 -12.97
CA SER A 463 -27.15 -5.47 -12.17
C SER A 463 -26.66 -6.14 -10.90
N ASP A 464 -25.35 -6.28 -10.71
CA ASP A 464 -24.81 -6.90 -9.51
C ASP A 464 -25.04 -5.99 -8.30
N LYS A 465 -25.24 -6.63 -7.14
CA LYS A 465 -25.39 -5.95 -5.86
C LYS A 465 -24.06 -5.87 -5.13
N ILE A 466 -23.79 -4.71 -4.57
CA ILE A 466 -22.66 -4.46 -3.68
C ILE A 466 -23.15 -3.96 -2.33
N LEU A 467 -22.35 -4.22 -1.29
CA LEU A 467 -22.57 -3.75 0.07
C LEU A 467 -21.32 -3.03 0.54
N ILE A 468 -21.45 -1.79 1.01
CA ILE A 468 -20.37 -1.13 1.76
C ILE A 468 -20.17 -1.89 3.06
N HIS A 469 -18.92 -2.14 3.47
CA HIS A 469 -18.67 -2.94 4.67
C HIS A 469 -19.34 -2.29 5.91
N PRO A 470 -20.12 -3.03 6.71
CA PRO A 470 -20.92 -2.50 7.84
C PRO A 470 -20.12 -1.66 8.84
N CYS A 471 -18.85 -1.99 9.06
CA CYS A 471 -17.99 -1.21 9.95
C CYS A 471 -17.77 0.26 9.53
N TYR A 472 -18.11 0.65 8.30
CA TYR A 472 -17.95 2.03 7.80
C TYR A 472 -19.25 2.84 7.76
N TRP A 473 -20.41 2.22 8.00
CA TRP A 473 -21.71 2.86 7.78
C TRP A 473 -21.90 4.12 8.63
N LEU A 474 -21.62 4.02 9.93
CA LEU A 474 -21.72 5.13 10.87
C LEU A 474 -20.71 6.24 10.55
N GLY A 475 -19.49 5.88 10.16
CA GLY A 475 -18.45 6.83 9.76
C GLY A 475 -18.78 7.61 8.48
N LEU A 476 -19.58 7.01 7.59
CA LEU A 476 -20.09 7.63 6.37
C LEU A 476 -21.51 8.21 6.51
N ASN A 477 -22.13 8.06 7.69
CA ASN A 477 -23.51 8.47 7.94
C ASN A 477 -24.50 7.91 6.90
N LEU A 478 -24.42 6.61 6.62
CA LEU A 478 -25.32 5.96 5.64
C LEU A 478 -26.76 5.85 6.16
N SER A 479 -27.71 5.59 5.26
CA SER A 479 -29.15 5.49 5.55
C SER A 479 -29.53 4.39 6.56
N ARG A 480 -28.64 3.41 6.79
CA ARG A 480 -28.81 2.33 7.76
C ARG A 480 -27.60 2.26 8.69
N ASP A 481 -27.88 2.00 9.96
CA ASP A 481 -26.87 1.96 11.03
C ASP A 481 -26.54 0.52 11.50
N ALA A 482 -27.33 -0.48 11.09
CA ALA A 482 -27.15 -1.89 11.44
C ALA A 482 -27.76 -2.85 10.41
N LEU A 483 -27.17 -4.04 10.28
CA LEU A 483 -27.75 -5.15 9.50
C LEU A 483 -28.96 -5.72 10.22
N ALA A 484 -29.90 -6.27 9.46
CA ALA A 484 -30.89 -7.17 10.01
C ALA A 484 -30.20 -8.47 10.47
N PRO A 485 -30.69 -9.17 11.52
CA PRO A 485 -30.06 -10.40 12.02
C PRO A 485 -29.92 -11.50 10.94
N GLU A 486 -30.86 -11.55 9.99
CA GLU A 486 -30.87 -12.50 8.88
C GLU A 486 -29.76 -12.18 7.85
N GLU A 487 -29.54 -10.89 7.56
CA GLU A 487 -28.47 -10.41 6.64
C GLU A 487 -27.06 -10.58 7.23
N ALA A 488 -26.94 -10.63 8.57
CA ALA A 488 -25.64 -10.84 9.23
C ALA A 488 -25.10 -12.27 9.03
N GLU A 489 -25.97 -13.26 8.80
CA GLU A 489 -25.55 -14.62 8.41
C GLU A 489 -25.18 -14.72 6.93
N GLU A 490 -25.59 -13.74 6.13
CA GLU A 490 -25.29 -13.58 4.71
C GLU A 490 -23.96 -12.83 4.47
N ILE A 491 -23.17 -12.48 5.50
CA ILE A 491 -21.84 -11.89 5.27
C ILE A 491 -20.77 -12.94 5.46
N ASN A 492 -20.17 -13.35 4.34
CA ASN A 492 -18.98 -14.18 4.36
C ASN A 492 -17.76 -13.28 4.20
N ASP A 493 -17.14 -12.95 5.32
CA ASP A 493 -15.86 -12.25 5.31
C ASP A 493 -14.78 -13.27 4.92
N GLU A 494 -14.57 -13.48 3.62
CA GLU A 494 -13.64 -14.47 3.11
C GLU A 494 -12.20 -14.04 3.41
N TYR A 495 -11.62 -14.66 4.44
CA TYR A 495 -10.23 -14.44 4.86
C TYR A 495 -9.18 -15.15 3.99
N ASP A 496 -9.57 -15.72 2.84
CA ASP A 496 -8.62 -16.27 1.86
C ASP A 496 -8.04 -15.17 0.97
N ILE A 497 -7.17 -14.38 1.61
CA ILE A 497 -6.78 -13.06 1.11
C ILE A 497 -5.52 -13.16 0.16
N ILE A 498 -5.37 -12.44 -0.97
CA ILE A 498 -4.19 -12.08 -1.82
C ILE A 498 -3.96 -10.55 -1.98
N VAL A 499 -3.89 -9.70 -0.93
CA VAL A 499 -3.71 -8.21 -1.08
C VAL A 499 -2.80 -7.78 -2.24
N GLN A 500 -3.43 -7.36 -3.34
CA GLN A 500 -2.91 -6.50 -4.40
C GLN A 500 -3.82 -5.29 -4.46
N SER A 501 -3.38 -4.03 -4.40
CA SER A 501 -4.32 -3.05 -4.97
C SER A 501 -4.36 -3.37 -6.46
N ALA A 502 -5.50 -3.79 -7.02
CA ALA A 502 -5.61 -3.96 -8.47
C ALA A 502 -5.43 -2.62 -9.19
N THR A 503 -5.49 -1.51 -8.47
CA THR A 503 -5.34 -0.14 -8.95
C THR A 503 -4.12 0.06 -9.86
N PRO A 504 -2.86 -0.25 -9.49
CA PRO A 504 -1.72 -0.26 -10.41
C PRO A 504 -1.88 -1.08 -11.69
N GLU A 505 -2.39 -2.31 -11.62
CA GLU A 505 -2.63 -3.16 -12.79
C GLU A 505 -3.74 -2.58 -13.69
N ILE A 506 -4.88 -2.22 -13.10
CA ILE A 506 -6.03 -1.59 -13.77
C ILE A 506 -5.58 -0.29 -14.43
N ARG A 507 -4.78 0.53 -13.75
CA ARG A 507 -4.18 1.76 -14.28
C ARG A 507 -3.31 1.47 -15.51
N LYS A 508 -2.43 0.46 -15.44
CA LYS A 508 -1.61 0.03 -16.59
C LYS A 508 -2.46 -0.44 -17.76
N ILE A 509 -3.50 -1.24 -17.49
CA ILE A 509 -4.43 -1.75 -18.51
C ILE A 509 -5.19 -0.60 -19.15
N LYS A 510 -5.80 0.30 -18.37
CA LYS A 510 -6.55 1.48 -18.86
C LYS A 510 -5.68 2.40 -19.70
N ILE A 511 -4.47 2.73 -19.23
CA ILE A 511 -3.50 3.52 -20.03
C ILE A 511 -3.14 2.77 -21.32
N GLY A 512 -2.95 1.45 -21.26
CA GLY A 512 -2.70 0.62 -22.44
C GLY A 512 -3.86 0.65 -23.45
N GLN A 513 -5.10 0.63 -22.96
CA GLN A 513 -6.31 0.73 -23.79
C GLN A 513 -6.41 2.11 -24.46
N THR A 514 -6.23 3.21 -23.72
CA THR A 514 -6.24 4.57 -24.29
C THR A 514 -5.16 4.76 -25.37
N VAL A 515 -3.96 4.21 -25.15
CA VAL A 515 -2.90 4.23 -26.17
C VAL A 515 -3.30 3.38 -27.40
N SER A 516 -3.85 2.19 -27.19
CA SER A 516 -4.28 1.30 -28.29
C SER A 516 -5.48 1.83 -29.07
N GLN A 517 -6.31 2.68 -28.47
CA GLN A 517 -7.44 3.33 -29.15
C GLN A 517 -6.96 4.28 -30.25
N LEU A 518 -5.83 4.99 -30.03
CA LEU A 518 -5.27 5.91 -31.02
C LEU A 518 -4.99 5.22 -32.37
N ASP A 519 -4.52 3.97 -32.34
CA ASP A 519 -4.18 3.17 -33.51
C ASP A 519 -5.43 2.69 -34.27
N LYS A 520 -6.59 2.68 -33.62
CA LYS A 520 -7.88 2.28 -34.23
C LYS A 520 -8.59 3.43 -34.94
N ILE A 521 -8.20 4.67 -34.68
CA ILE A 521 -8.83 5.87 -35.26
C ILE A 521 -8.24 6.11 -36.65
N PRO A 522 -9.04 6.04 -37.75
CA PRO A 522 -8.55 6.32 -39.10
C PRO A 522 -7.99 7.73 -39.23
N THR A 523 -6.89 7.90 -39.96
CA THR A 523 -6.32 9.23 -40.23
C THR A 523 -7.16 10.01 -41.25
N GLY A 524 -7.08 11.34 -41.17
CA GLY A 524 -7.85 12.25 -42.02
C GLY A 524 -9.24 12.56 -41.49
N ARG A 525 -10.13 12.99 -42.39
CA ARG A 525 -11.45 13.55 -42.02
C ARG A 525 -12.40 12.52 -41.42
N GLU A 526 -12.27 11.25 -41.81
CA GLU A 526 -13.14 10.16 -41.38
C GLU A 526 -13.08 9.93 -39.86
N GLY A 527 -11.87 9.91 -39.28
CA GLY A 527 -11.66 9.76 -37.84
C GLY A 527 -11.43 11.07 -37.07
N ALA A 528 -11.66 12.24 -37.67
CA ALA A 528 -11.30 13.53 -37.05
C ALA A 528 -12.05 13.79 -35.73
N LYS A 529 -13.35 13.47 -35.68
CA LYS A 529 -14.15 13.63 -34.45
C LYS A 529 -13.70 12.68 -33.34
N ASP A 530 -13.42 11.43 -33.69
CA ASP A 530 -12.96 10.44 -32.70
C ASP A 530 -11.57 10.81 -32.18
N PHE A 531 -10.72 11.38 -33.03
CA PHE A 531 -9.42 11.93 -32.64
C PHE A 531 -9.55 13.14 -31.70
N GLU A 532 -10.48 14.06 -31.95
CA GLU A 532 -10.78 15.18 -31.05
C GLU A 532 -11.22 14.70 -29.66
N HIS A 533 -12.11 13.71 -29.59
CA HIS A 533 -12.54 13.12 -28.31
C HIS A 533 -11.38 12.42 -27.60
N TRP A 534 -10.58 11.65 -28.33
CA TRP A 534 -9.39 11.00 -27.78
C TRP A 534 -8.39 12.02 -27.24
N CYS A 535 -8.18 13.15 -27.94
CA CYS A 535 -7.34 14.25 -27.48
C CYS A 535 -7.89 14.86 -26.18
N LEU A 536 -9.19 15.12 -26.09
CA LEU A 536 -9.82 15.65 -24.89
C LEU A 536 -9.59 14.71 -23.69
N ASP A 537 -9.90 13.43 -23.84
CA ASP A 537 -9.75 12.43 -22.77
C ASP A 537 -8.28 12.30 -22.33
N THR A 538 -7.37 12.29 -23.30
CA THR A 538 -5.93 12.24 -23.05
C THR A 538 -5.44 13.47 -22.30
N LEU A 539 -5.86 14.68 -22.70
CA LEU A 539 -5.50 15.93 -22.02
C LEU A 539 -6.09 15.99 -20.61
N ARG A 540 -7.33 15.52 -20.42
CA ARG A 540 -7.97 15.43 -19.11
C ARG A 540 -7.19 14.52 -18.16
N ILE A 541 -6.57 13.46 -18.66
CA ILE A 541 -5.70 12.57 -17.87
C ILE A 541 -4.34 13.23 -17.61
N ILE A 542 -3.65 13.70 -18.66
CA ILE A 542 -2.29 14.25 -18.56
C ILE A 542 -2.24 15.51 -17.69
N PHE A 543 -3.22 16.40 -17.84
CA PHE A 543 -3.24 17.71 -17.19
C PHE A 543 -4.34 17.86 -16.13
N ALA A 544 -4.79 16.74 -15.53
CA ALA A 544 -5.89 16.71 -14.57
C ALA A 544 -5.75 17.71 -13.42
N SER A 545 -4.52 17.96 -13.01
CA SER A 545 -4.11 18.81 -11.90
C SER A 545 -3.92 20.28 -12.27
N HIS A 546 -3.83 20.60 -13.56
CA HIS A 546 -3.38 21.92 -14.02
C HIS A 546 -4.42 22.66 -14.84
N LEU A 547 -5.29 21.92 -15.53
CA LEU A 547 -6.36 22.42 -16.38
C LEU A 547 -7.72 21.92 -15.87
N ILE A 548 -8.68 22.84 -15.73
CA ILE A 548 -10.08 22.54 -15.37
C ILE A 548 -11.03 23.02 -16.48
N ASN A 549 -12.28 22.57 -16.46
CA ASN A 549 -13.27 22.90 -17.50
C ASN A 549 -12.74 22.63 -18.92
N LEU A 550 -12.10 21.48 -19.12
CA LEU A 550 -11.65 21.04 -20.45
C LEU A 550 -12.87 20.61 -21.27
N GLU A 551 -13.19 21.35 -22.31
CA GLU A 551 -14.40 21.17 -23.11
C GLU A 551 -14.12 21.14 -24.62
N LEU A 552 -14.90 20.33 -25.34
CA LEU A 552 -14.92 20.30 -26.80
C LEU A 552 -15.80 21.43 -27.35
N ALA A 553 -15.30 22.13 -28.37
CA ALA A 553 -16.05 23.11 -29.15
C ALA A 553 -16.92 24.08 -28.30
N PRO A 554 -16.35 24.79 -27.30
CA PRO A 554 -17.12 25.65 -26.38
C PRO A 554 -17.88 26.79 -27.10
N ASN A 555 -17.51 27.10 -28.34
CA ASN A 555 -18.14 28.12 -29.19
C ASN A 555 -18.82 27.52 -30.44
N GLY A 556 -19.61 26.45 -30.29
CA GLY A 556 -20.16 25.65 -31.40
C GLY A 556 -20.96 26.39 -32.49
N GLN A 557 -21.39 27.64 -32.27
CA GLN A 557 -22.08 28.49 -33.28
C GLN A 557 -21.28 29.70 -33.78
N ALA A 558 -20.03 29.88 -33.34
CA ALA A 558 -19.19 31.00 -33.77
C ALA A 558 -18.42 30.70 -35.07
N VAL A 559 -18.09 31.74 -35.84
CA VAL A 559 -17.32 31.67 -37.10
C VAL A 559 -15.92 31.05 -36.91
N GLN A 560 -15.37 31.15 -35.69
CA GLN A 560 -14.09 30.57 -35.30
C GLN A 560 -14.31 29.46 -34.27
N ARG A 561 -14.50 28.23 -34.75
CA ARG A 561 -14.66 27.04 -33.91
C ARG A 561 -13.29 26.60 -33.38
N ARG A 562 -13.17 26.56 -32.06
CA ARG A 562 -11.98 26.04 -31.34
C ARG A 562 -12.23 24.58 -31.01
N ASP A 563 -11.21 23.74 -31.08
CA ASP A 563 -11.40 22.30 -30.87
C ASP A 563 -11.52 21.98 -29.37
N ILE A 564 -10.50 22.30 -28.57
CA ILE A 564 -10.49 22.03 -27.13
C ILE A 564 -9.97 23.26 -26.38
N VAL A 565 -10.65 23.65 -25.30
CA VAL A 565 -10.22 24.74 -24.42
C VAL A 565 -10.25 24.29 -22.96
N GLY A 566 -9.29 24.72 -22.16
CA GLY A 566 -9.26 24.48 -20.71
C GLY A 566 -8.76 25.69 -19.92
N THR A 567 -9.21 25.83 -18.68
CA THR A 567 -8.81 26.92 -17.78
C THR A 567 -7.51 26.57 -17.06
N ASN A 568 -6.49 27.42 -17.19
CA ASN A 568 -5.20 27.27 -16.52
C ASN A 568 -5.25 27.73 -15.05
N ARG A 569 -5.01 26.82 -14.10
CA ARG A 569 -4.98 27.13 -12.66
C ARG A 569 -3.63 27.61 -12.14
N ALA A 570 -2.59 27.64 -12.98
CA ALA A 570 -1.22 27.96 -12.58
C ALA A 570 -0.72 27.05 -11.43
N GLY A 571 -1.07 25.76 -11.50
CA GLY A 571 -0.79 24.77 -10.44
C GLY A 571 0.65 24.24 -10.40
N SER A 572 1.44 24.44 -11.47
CA SER A 572 2.86 24.05 -11.54
C SER A 572 3.72 25.16 -12.11
N ASP A 573 5.06 25.05 -12.00
CA ASP A 573 5.98 26.06 -12.54
C ASP A 573 5.84 26.24 -14.06
N PHE A 574 5.57 25.17 -14.80
CA PHE A 574 5.28 25.23 -16.23
C PHE A 574 4.00 26.03 -16.51
N TRP A 575 2.90 25.71 -15.83
CA TRP A 575 1.61 26.33 -16.05
C TRP A 575 1.52 27.77 -15.50
N LYS A 576 2.23 28.08 -14.40
CA LYS A 576 2.46 29.45 -13.91
C LYS A 576 3.16 30.28 -14.96
N ARG A 577 4.22 29.76 -15.54
CA ARG A 577 4.98 30.42 -16.61
C ARG A 577 4.11 30.71 -17.83
N ILE A 578 3.30 29.75 -18.28
CA ILE A 578 2.33 29.95 -19.36
C ILE A 578 1.30 31.05 -19.01
N HIS A 579 0.80 31.04 -17.78
CA HIS A 579 -0.16 32.03 -17.30
C HIS A 579 0.46 33.44 -17.21
N GLU A 580 1.69 33.56 -16.73
CA GLU A 580 2.35 34.83 -16.43
C GLU A 580 3.07 35.43 -17.64
N ASP A 581 3.89 34.66 -18.34
CA ASP A 581 4.72 35.14 -19.46
C ASP A 581 3.86 35.32 -20.73
N TYR A 582 3.00 34.33 -21.01
CA TYR A 582 2.20 34.28 -22.23
C TYR A 582 0.75 34.76 -22.03
N LYS A 583 0.37 35.13 -20.79
CA LYS A 583 -0.97 35.63 -20.44
C LYS A 583 -2.11 34.67 -20.80
N VAL A 584 -1.84 33.36 -20.79
CA VAL A 584 -2.82 32.33 -21.15
C VAL A 584 -3.60 31.90 -19.91
N ARG A 585 -4.82 32.41 -19.78
CA ARG A 585 -5.80 31.95 -18.78
C ARG A 585 -6.65 30.80 -19.30
N GLN A 586 -6.97 30.83 -20.59
CA GLN A 586 -7.71 29.79 -21.32
C GLN A 586 -6.81 29.17 -22.37
N VAL A 587 -6.37 27.94 -22.14
CA VAL A 587 -5.43 27.22 -23.01
C VAL A 587 -6.20 26.62 -24.18
N VAL A 588 -5.70 26.83 -25.40
CA VAL A 588 -6.30 26.29 -26.62
C VAL A 588 -5.46 25.12 -27.13
N PHE A 589 -6.14 24.00 -27.41
CA PHE A 589 -5.59 22.85 -28.12
C PHE A 589 -6.38 22.67 -29.43
N ASP A 590 -5.67 22.67 -30.55
CA ASP A 590 -6.21 22.48 -31.90
C ASP A 590 -5.81 21.09 -32.42
N ALA A 591 -6.77 20.23 -32.76
CA ALA A 591 -6.54 18.81 -33.01
C ALA A 591 -6.61 18.50 -34.51
N LYS A 592 -5.48 18.11 -35.11
CA LYS A 592 -5.36 17.76 -36.52
C LYS A 592 -5.07 16.27 -36.68
N ASN A 593 -6.06 15.52 -37.17
CA ASN A 593 -5.95 14.06 -37.37
C ASN A 593 -5.12 13.65 -38.60
N TYR A 594 -4.02 14.34 -38.89
CA TYR A 594 -3.09 14.04 -39.99
C TYR A 594 -1.69 14.59 -39.67
N SER A 595 -0.70 14.19 -40.46
CA SER A 595 0.71 14.60 -40.35
C SER A 595 1.07 15.64 -41.41
N GLY A 596 2.13 16.42 -41.15
CA GLY A 596 2.64 17.45 -42.06
C GLY A 596 1.75 18.69 -42.05
N LEU A 597 1.92 19.52 -41.02
CA LEU A 597 1.09 20.71 -40.82
C LEU A 597 1.45 21.80 -41.84
N GLY A 598 0.43 22.43 -42.40
CA GLY A 598 0.55 23.53 -43.33
C GLY A 598 0.48 24.90 -42.66
N PRO A 599 0.65 25.99 -43.43
CA PRO A 599 0.58 27.34 -42.90
C PRO A 599 -0.81 27.74 -42.41
N ASP A 600 -1.86 27.14 -42.97
CA ASP A 600 -3.24 27.50 -42.65
C ASP A 600 -3.62 27.06 -41.23
N GLU A 601 -3.07 25.94 -40.75
CA GLU A 601 -3.24 25.45 -39.39
C GLU A 601 -2.60 26.41 -38.36
N TYR A 602 -1.39 26.89 -38.62
CA TYR A 602 -0.73 27.86 -37.74
C TYR A 602 -1.47 29.20 -37.71
N ARG A 603 -1.95 29.69 -38.87
CA ARG A 603 -2.76 30.92 -38.94
C ARG A 603 -4.10 30.77 -38.23
N GLN A 604 -4.74 29.61 -38.39
CA GLN A 604 -6.01 29.29 -37.74
C GLN A 604 -5.84 29.35 -36.21
N LEU A 605 -4.85 28.65 -35.65
CA LEU A 605 -4.62 28.68 -34.22
C LEU A 605 -4.20 30.07 -33.73
N GLN A 606 -3.33 30.78 -34.46
CA GLN A 606 -2.93 32.14 -34.12
C GLN A 606 -4.15 33.07 -33.97
N SER A 607 -5.17 32.92 -34.82
CA SER A 607 -6.40 33.72 -34.74
C SER A 607 -7.17 33.52 -33.42
N TYR A 608 -6.97 32.37 -32.75
CA TYR A 608 -7.60 32.05 -31.47
C TYR A 608 -6.84 32.63 -30.26
N LEU A 609 -5.56 32.98 -30.42
CA LEU A 609 -4.67 33.45 -29.35
C LEU A 609 -4.84 34.95 -29.11
N THR A 610 -6.02 35.32 -28.61
CA THR A 610 -6.36 36.70 -28.24
C THR A 610 -7.12 36.76 -26.92
N GLY A 611 -7.07 37.93 -26.26
CA GLY A 611 -7.77 38.17 -25.00
C GLY A 611 -7.34 37.22 -23.88
N THR A 612 -8.29 36.46 -23.33
CA THR A 612 -8.04 35.49 -22.24
C THR A 612 -7.25 34.26 -22.66
N HIS A 613 -7.14 34.00 -23.96
CA HIS A 613 -6.36 32.87 -24.50
C HIS A 613 -4.87 33.19 -24.66
N GLY A 614 -4.47 34.44 -24.37
CA GLY A 614 -3.09 34.87 -24.32
C GLY A 614 -2.36 34.70 -25.66
N LYS A 615 -1.08 34.37 -25.58
CA LYS A 615 -0.12 34.34 -26.71
C LYS A 615 0.51 32.97 -26.94
N LEU A 616 -0.04 31.90 -26.36
CA LEU A 616 0.49 30.54 -26.53
C LEU A 616 -0.64 29.54 -26.71
N GLY A 617 -0.48 28.65 -27.70
CA GLY A 617 -1.43 27.58 -28.00
C GLY A 617 -0.73 26.29 -28.44
N PHE A 618 -1.48 25.19 -28.43
CA PHE A 618 -0.98 23.87 -28.79
C PHE A 618 -1.68 23.31 -30.02
N ILE A 619 -0.92 22.70 -30.93
CA ILE A 619 -1.46 21.88 -32.02
C ILE A 619 -1.16 20.42 -31.75
N ILE A 620 -2.19 19.58 -31.74
CA ILE A 620 -2.06 18.13 -31.62
C ILE A 620 -2.18 17.50 -33.01
N SER A 621 -1.12 16.87 -33.49
CA SER A 621 -1.06 16.27 -34.84
C SER A 621 -0.77 14.76 -34.82
N ARG A 622 -0.83 14.12 -35.99
CA ARG A 622 -0.40 12.71 -36.17
C ARG A 622 1.09 12.56 -36.52
N ASP A 623 1.89 13.61 -36.33
CA ASP A 623 3.33 13.54 -36.61
C ASP A 623 4.06 12.52 -35.71
N ASP A 624 5.22 12.06 -36.18
CA ASP A 624 6.00 11.03 -35.50
C ASP A 624 6.74 11.55 -34.25
N ASP A 625 7.19 12.81 -34.28
CA ASP A 625 7.96 13.43 -33.20
C ASP A 625 7.67 14.93 -32.98
N GLU A 626 8.05 15.40 -31.80
CA GLU A 626 7.88 16.76 -31.32
C GLU A 626 8.96 17.74 -31.84
N HIS A 627 9.90 17.28 -32.66
CA HIS A 627 10.96 18.13 -33.18
C HIS A 627 10.45 18.99 -34.34
N MET A 628 10.98 20.21 -34.40
CA MET A 628 10.62 21.18 -35.42
C MET A 628 11.76 21.27 -36.43
N THR A 629 11.49 20.95 -37.70
CA THR A 629 12.46 21.07 -38.79
C THR A 629 11.80 21.67 -40.03
N GLY A 630 12.61 22.29 -40.90
CA GLY A 630 12.15 22.82 -42.18
C GLY A 630 11.04 23.87 -42.05
N THR A 631 10.02 23.75 -42.89
CA THR A 631 8.95 24.74 -43.08
C THR A 631 8.12 24.98 -41.82
N GLU A 632 7.84 23.96 -41.01
CA GLU A 632 7.07 24.11 -39.76
C GLU A 632 7.79 25.03 -38.75
N LEU A 633 9.13 24.94 -38.68
CA LEU A 633 9.94 25.80 -37.82
C LEU A 633 9.91 27.26 -38.29
N ASP A 634 9.91 27.48 -39.60
CA ASP A 634 9.81 28.82 -40.18
C ASP A 634 8.46 29.46 -39.85
N TRP A 635 7.36 28.69 -39.90
CA TRP A 635 6.04 29.18 -39.50
C TRP A 635 5.96 29.50 -38.01
N VAL A 636 6.51 28.66 -37.12
CA VAL A 636 6.57 28.98 -35.67
C VAL A 636 7.35 30.27 -35.42
N ARG A 637 8.46 30.49 -36.13
CA ARG A 637 9.25 31.73 -36.04
C ARG A 637 8.48 32.94 -36.55
N GLU A 638 7.78 32.81 -37.68
CA GLU A 638 6.93 33.86 -38.24
C GLU A 638 5.82 34.25 -37.26
N MET A 639 5.09 33.28 -36.70
CA MET A 639 4.04 33.54 -35.71
C MET A 639 4.58 34.26 -34.47
N HIS A 640 5.77 33.87 -34.00
CA HIS A 640 6.41 34.51 -32.87
C HIS A 640 6.90 35.93 -33.19
N GLN A 641 7.54 36.15 -34.34
CA GLN A 641 8.08 37.45 -34.73
C GLN A 641 7.00 38.46 -35.12
N SER A 642 6.03 38.04 -35.94
CA SER A 642 5.01 38.94 -36.49
C SER A 642 3.83 39.15 -35.54
N HIS A 643 3.49 38.15 -34.71
CA HIS A 643 2.27 38.18 -33.89
C HIS A 643 2.54 38.01 -32.39
N SER A 644 3.81 37.88 -31.98
CA SER A 644 4.18 37.52 -30.59
C SER A 644 3.49 36.25 -30.08
N ALA A 645 3.10 35.34 -30.98
CA ALA A 645 2.38 34.13 -30.63
C ALA A 645 3.30 32.91 -30.70
N LEU A 646 3.31 32.08 -29.66
CA LEU A 646 4.05 30.84 -29.61
C LEU A 646 3.11 29.65 -29.81
N ILE A 647 3.31 28.91 -30.90
CA ILE A 647 2.56 27.69 -31.20
C ILE A 647 3.46 26.48 -30.95
N ILE A 648 3.04 25.61 -30.03
CA ILE A 648 3.78 24.40 -29.66
C ILE A 648 3.09 23.18 -30.28
N LYS A 649 3.87 22.33 -30.94
CA LYS A 649 3.40 21.07 -31.52
C LYS A 649 3.44 19.97 -30.46
N LEU A 650 2.34 19.26 -30.28
CA LEU A 650 2.18 18.12 -29.39
C LEU A 650 1.69 16.90 -30.20
N PRO A 651 2.59 16.15 -30.86
CA PRO A 651 2.15 14.98 -31.62
C PRO A 651 1.42 13.96 -30.73
N ALA A 652 0.43 13.26 -31.27
CA ALA A 652 -0.35 12.27 -30.51
C ALA A 652 0.54 11.18 -29.89
N ARG A 653 1.64 10.81 -30.55
CA ARG A 653 2.66 9.91 -30.00
C ARG A 653 3.39 10.50 -28.79
N PHE A 654 3.63 11.81 -28.76
CA PHE A 654 4.19 12.48 -27.59
C PHE A 654 3.23 12.45 -26.40
N LEU A 655 1.93 12.68 -26.64
CA LEU A 655 0.90 12.50 -25.60
C LEU A 655 0.86 11.05 -25.09
N CYS A 656 1.03 10.06 -25.97
CA CYS A 656 1.18 8.66 -25.56
C CYS A 656 2.42 8.43 -24.68
N LYS A 657 3.56 9.07 -24.98
CA LYS A 657 4.77 9.02 -24.12
C LYS A 657 4.45 9.58 -22.73
N LEU A 658 3.71 10.69 -22.63
CA LEU A 658 3.30 11.29 -21.36
C LEU A 658 2.35 10.35 -20.58
N LEU A 659 1.33 9.78 -21.24
CA LEU A 659 0.44 8.77 -20.64
C LEU A 659 1.22 7.56 -20.10
N GLN A 660 2.24 7.09 -20.81
CA GLN A 660 3.07 5.97 -20.36
C GLN A 660 3.87 6.32 -19.08
N LYS A 661 4.26 7.58 -18.88
CA LYS A 661 4.91 8.01 -17.63
C LYS A 661 3.95 7.98 -16.44
N LEU A 662 2.65 8.19 -16.67
CA LEU A 662 1.60 8.09 -15.65
C LEU A 662 1.26 6.67 -15.20
N ARG A 663 1.88 5.63 -15.79
CA ARG A 663 1.76 4.24 -15.30
C ARG A 663 2.33 4.06 -13.90
N ASN A 664 3.26 4.93 -13.48
CA ASN A 664 3.79 4.96 -12.12
C ASN A 664 3.18 6.16 -11.37
N PRO A 665 2.41 5.96 -10.28
CA PRO A 665 1.85 7.04 -9.48
C PRO A 665 2.93 8.00 -8.95
N GLU A 666 4.12 7.52 -8.58
CA GLU A 666 5.15 8.37 -7.93
C GLU A 666 5.85 9.36 -8.88
N LYS A 667 5.46 9.42 -10.16
CA LYS A 667 6.08 10.25 -11.21
C LYS A 667 5.17 11.36 -11.73
N HIS A 668 4.31 11.94 -10.89
CA HIS A 668 3.41 13.03 -11.28
C HIS A 668 4.16 14.27 -11.81
N ASP A 669 5.27 14.68 -11.17
CA ASP A 669 6.14 15.79 -11.62
C ASP A 669 6.82 15.55 -12.98
N ALA A 670 6.85 14.31 -13.47
CA ALA A 670 7.59 13.98 -14.68
C ALA A 670 6.98 14.65 -15.91
N ILE A 671 5.66 14.82 -15.96
CA ILE A 671 4.98 15.51 -17.06
C ILE A 671 5.37 16.98 -17.07
N ASP A 672 5.29 17.66 -15.93
CA ASP A 672 5.64 19.07 -15.82
C ASP A 672 7.08 19.32 -16.25
N ARG A 673 8.03 18.48 -15.81
CA ARG A 673 9.44 18.60 -16.24
C ARG A 673 9.62 18.41 -17.74
N ILE A 674 8.92 17.44 -18.34
CA ILE A 674 8.97 17.19 -19.79
C ILE A 674 8.38 18.39 -20.55
N MET A 675 7.23 18.91 -20.12
CA MET A 675 6.58 20.06 -20.75
C MET A 675 7.40 21.35 -20.58
N PHE A 676 8.01 21.56 -19.42
CA PHE A 676 8.92 22.67 -19.17
C PHE A 676 10.15 22.60 -20.07
N SER A 677 10.76 21.41 -20.20
CA SER A 677 11.88 21.19 -21.11
C SER A 677 11.50 21.38 -22.59
N LEU A 678 10.27 21.04 -22.96
CA LEU A 678 9.75 21.30 -24.31
C LEU A 678 9.66 22.79 -24.58
N LEU A 679 9.07 23.56 -23.65
CA LEU A 679 8.98 25.02 -23.77
C LEU A 679 10.36 25.69 -23.86
N ASP A 680 11.30 25.27 -23.00
CA ASP A 680 12.68 25.76 -23.04
C ASP A 680 13.36 25.45 -24.38
N THR A 681 13.05 24.31 -25.01
CA THR A 681 13.56 23.96 -26.34
C THR A 681 13.03 24.92 -27.40
N TYR A 682 11.74 25.25 -27.36
CA TYR A 682 11.15 26.23 -28.28
C TYR A 682 11.82 27.60 -28.13
N GLU A 683 11.95 28.11 -26.90
CA GLU A 683 12.54 29.42 -26.66
C GLU A 683 14.03 29.50 -26.94
N ARG A 684 14.81 28.50 -26.50
CA ARG A 684 16.28 28.55 -26.58
C ARG A 684 16.82 28.03 -27.90
N ASN A 685 16.22 26.99 -28.47
CA ASN A 685 16.77 26.32 -29.65
C ASN A 685 16.08 26.72 -30.94
N TYR A 686 14.76 26.93 -30.91
CA TYR A 686 13.98 27.20 -32.12
C TYR A 686 13.82 28.70 -32.40
N LEU A 687 13.55 29.51 -31.37
CA LEU A 687 13.32 30.96 -31.51
C LEU A 687 14.61 31.80 -31.50
N GLN A 688 15.74 31.29 -31.00
CA GLN A 688 17.02 31.99 -31.11
C GLN A 688 17.50 32.03 -32.58
N LEU A 689 17.85 33.22 -33.05
CA LEU A 689 18.56 33.42 -34.32
C LEU A 689 19.97 32.82 -34.21
N LYS A 690 20.15 31.56 -34.59
CA LYS A 690 21.50 31.00 -34.77
C LYS A 690 22.17 31.74 -35.92
N THR A 691 23.37 32.27 -35.68
CA THR A 691 24.17 32.89 -36.73
C THR A 691 24.53 31.85 -37.79
N THR A 692 24.41 32.20 -39.06
CA THR A 692 24.77 31.36 -40.21
C THR A 692 26.27 31.20 -40.43
N TYR A 693 27.11 31.53 -39.44
CA TYR A 693 28.56 31.48 -39.57
C TYR A 693 29.06 30.04 -39.45
N THR A 694 29.07 29.32 -40.58
CA THR A 694 29.85 28.09 -40.72
C THR A 694 31.33 28.46 -40.66
N ARG A 695 31.99 28.14 -39.54
CA ARG A 695 33.46 28.14 -39.47
C ARG A 695 33.97 27.16 -40.52
N LYS A 696 34.52 27.67 -41.64
CA LYS A 696 35.24 26.85 -42.63
C LYS A 696 36.27 25.99 -41.88
N PRO A 697 36.35 24.68 -42.18
CA PRO A 697 37.39 23.85 -41.60
C PRO A 697 38.74 24.38 -42.08
N LYS A 698 39.67 24.64 -41.14
CA LYS A 698 41.06 24.95 -41.49
C LYS A 698 41.61 23.79 -42.29
N LYS A 699 42.01 24.04 -43.54
CA LYS A 699 42.79 23.11 -44.35
C LYS A 699 44.23 23.07 -43.81
N LYS A 700 44.63 21.85 -43.44
CA LYS A 700 45.96 21.36 -43.01
C LYS A 700 46.50 21.92 -41.70
#